data_AF-A0A7W1G888-F1
#
_entry.id   AF-A0A7W1G888-F1
#
_cell.length_a   1.000
_cell.length_b   1.000
_cell.length_c   1.000
_cell.angle_alpha   90.00
_cell.angle_beta   90.00
_cell.angle_gamma   90.00
#
_symmetry.space_group_name_H-M   'P 1'
#
loop_
_entity.id
_entity.type
_entity.pdbx_description
1 polymer ?
#
loop_
_entity_poly.entity_id
_entity_poly.type
_entity_poly.pdbx_seq_one_letter_code
_entity_poly.pdbx_strand_id
1 'polypeptide(L)'
;MFSEKFNQTAERSSLSAERTGERGAALVTALVIMALMMTISASVLTVVTTEANITGSDLKRTQAFYATQASIEQMTNGFSSLFSLTARPTTAALQEIADTFPAELISEGFTFQQTLVKDEARLTKMRSDMGLAIDATPTTNITTGPFAGLFGSITPYKLASTATNSQGYAEVTLEREINNFLIPLFQFGMFTDGDMEIHPGPAFYFNGRVHANGNFYISGPETGTNFVNFLGKVTIGREAVYNVMRNGQPRTGNVKVWVGATGVTLNQGSFTDGPHKSGSTATSPNYFPDSPTGTKTTAINWETQTVQAPSGATPTNKFNRQLLTRTTGAVPLLLPFQLDGAPTREIIKRAITTDTQSLSESRYHNKAQIRILIDDAPSLATGWPSLTAGVNLAAFVPTRLGANVLRRHDDSGNVVGVTVKQGTGSVNANAVRGGLLGDATAPAIPTGAPLTGRILIQLVQENGTAVDVTQRILSMGITEGEPNGIVYLQRPMWAAFMQGSRDRDTLGGPYNLASLTDTTNYVADGEVSTTTPPTIHSTKGYLNTGIDDDTSGLERRGDAPPAITDPSNWWNSIVPINVYNVREGLIHSRLNSNQIYERGITSVVEINMKNLARWVGGVYDSTLLAGSAPDARASNIKRGDGYILYVSDRRGDSVPVGGTTNGIVDNEDIYIFPSTSTTGSSADASTGTLDPGEDVNGDGLLSSNILELPYPFPYITTDVNVITDFTPTFTPTVAAPWTWGVATAERLNRAKKVLSHNVRYFRRAVRLFNGERIQAGAATATSNLSINRGISVTTENMVYIWGNFNTTGITCQPANGSTLNQLTATNPTTTLMPCRYKGDQVPSSIVSDAFFPLSKTWADSLSAMYPQGGRPADDMLPADPGAPLPNYETAVRAGIIAGNNKSAIKVGYSMTGNTSLDAGNGTESRLNGGMHNYPRFLEGWSQRWNLVGALIPLYNSTQAVGPYRAVGEIYGAPIRNWSFDDTFKDPNRLPPGTPQFQYIEPTGFRQKLQQ
;
A
#
# COMPACT_ATOMS: atom_id res chain seq x y z
N MET A 1 29.06 -57.22 -79.68
CA MET A 1 28.32 -58.34 -80.28
C MET A 1 27.58 -57.80 -81.50
N PHE A 2 28.04 -58.18 -82.70
CA PHE A 2 27.48 -58.04 -84.08
C PHE A 2 26.86 -56.69 -84.50
N SER A 3 27.49 -55.85 -85.36
CA SER A 3 27.70 -55.97 -86.84
C SER A 3 26.36 -56.17 -87.59
N GLU A 4 25.95 -55.39 -88.60
CA GLU A 4 26.67 -55.23 -89.87
C GLU A 4 26.05 -54.15 -90.80
N LYS A 5 26.85 -53.67 -91.76
CA LYS A 5 26.59 -52.71 -92.85
C LYS A 5 25.67 -53.28 -93.96
N PHE A 6 25.21 -52.44 -94.89
CA PHE A 6 25.40 -52.49 -96.37
C PHE A 6 24.45 -51.45 -97.03
N ASN A 7 24.90 -50.41 -97.75
CA ASN A 7 25.30 -50.34 -99.18
C ASN A 7 24.23 -50.93 -100.14
N GLN A 8 23.85 -50.39 -101.30
CA GLN A 8 24.34 -49.31 -102.15
C GLN A 8 23.39 -49.15 -103.37
N THR A 9 23.36 -47.95 -103.96
CA THR A 9 23.26 -47.62 -105.41
C THR A 9 21.96 -47.82 -106.22
N ALA A 10 21.80 -46.82 -107.09
CA ALA A 10 20.71 -46.43 -107.98
C ALA A 10 20.50 -47.29 -109.24
N GLU A 11 19.32 -47.13 -109.86
CA GLU A 11 19.16 -47.15 -111.32
C GLU A 11 18.00 -46.22 -111.76
N ARG A 12 18.24 -45.46 -112.84
CA ARG A 12 17.28 -44.57 -113.53
C ARG A 12 16.68 -45.33 -114.72
N SER A 13 15.37 -45.28 -114.94
CA SER A 13 14.75 -45.48 -116.26
C SER A 13 13.28 -45.00 -116.29
N SER A 14 12.79 -44.66 -117.47
CA SER A 14 11.78 -43.65 -117.79
C SER A 14 10.31 -44.10 -117.92
N LEU A 15 9.41 -43.11 -117.71
CA LEU A 15 8.13 -42.84 -118.40
C LEU A 15 6.85 -43.68 -118.16
N SER A 16 5.82 -42.88 -117.82
CA SER A 16 4.40 -42.89 -118.22
C SER A 16 3.42 -43.98 -117.76
N ALA A 17 2.60 -43.55 -116.80
CA ALA A 17 1.13 -43.59 -116.74
C ALA A 17 0.42 -44.95 -116.80
N GLU A 18 -0.25 -45.30 -115.70
CA GLU A 18 -1.71 -45.23 -115.69
C GLU A 18 -2.29 -45.01 -114.29
N ARG A 19 -3.37 -44.25 -114.27
CA ARG A 19 -4.04 -43.67 -113.10
C ARG A 19 -5.27 -44.51 -112.80
N THR A 20 -5.37 -45.13 -111.63
CA THR A 20 -6.66 -45.54 -111.06
C THR A 20 -6.73 -45.11 -109.60
N GLY A 21 -7.85 -44.46 -109.24
CA GLY A 21 -7.94 -43.54 -108.12
C GLY A 21 -8.15 -44.20 -106.77
N GLU A 22 -7.27 -43.87 -105.83
CA GLU A 22 -7.51 -44.01 -104.39
C GLU A 22 -8.44 -42.89 -103.92
N ARG A 23 -9.72 -43.19 -103.71
CA ARG A 23 -10.69 -42.30 -103.02
C ARG A 23 -11.41 -43.12 -101.95
N GLY A 24 -10.76 -43.34 -100.80
CA GLY A 24 -11.36 -44.03 -99.66
C GLY A 24 -10.51 -44.07 -98.37
N ALA A 25 -9.19 -44.27 -98.47
CA ALA A 25 -8.31 -44.39 -97.29
C ALA A 25 -8.06 -43.05 -96.56
N ALA A 26 -8.08 -41.92 -97.27
CA ALA A 26 -7.84 -40.59 -96.69
C ALA A 26 -8.93 -40.14 -95.70
N LEU A 27 -10.17 -40.62 -95.87
CA LEU A 27 -11.29 -40.26 -94.98
C LEU A 27 -11.15 -40.95 -93.62
N VAL A 28 -10.70 -42.21 -93.59
CA VAL A 28 -10.54 -42.99 -92.35
C VAL A 28 -9.36 -42.48 -91.53
N THR A 29 -8.22 -42.18 -92.16
CA THR A 29 -7.08 -41.55 -91.46
C THR A 29 -7.41 -40.15 -90.95
N ALA A 30 -8.15 -39.35 -91.72
CA ALA A 30 -8.64 -38.04 -91.26
C ALA A 30 -9.61 -38.15 -90.07
N LEU A 31 -10.53 -39.14 -90.07
CA LEU A 31 -11.45 -39.39 -88.97
C LEU A 31 -10.73 -39.87 -87.69
N VAL A 32 -9.74 -40.75 -87.82
CA VAL A 32 -8.93 -41.22 -86.68
C VAL A 32 -8.08 -40.08 -86.10
N ILE A 33 -7.48 -39.24 -86.95
CA ILE A 33 -6.72 -38.06 -86.51
C ILE A 33 -7.65 -37.04 -85.85
N MET A 34 -8.85 -36.78 -86.40
CA MET A 34 -9.82 -35.89 -85.77
C MET A 34 -10.33 -36.45 -84.43
N ALA A 35 -10.58 -37.76 -84.32
CA ALA A 35 -10.97 -38.39 -83.06
C ALA A 35 -9.86 -38.28 -82.00
N LEU A 36 -8.60 -38.52 -82.39
CA LEU A 36 -7.43 -38.31 -81.53
C LEU A 36 -7.29 -36.85 -81.08
N MET A 37 -7.40 -35.90 -82.01
CA MET A 37 -7.34 -34.48 -81.71
C MET A 37 -8.49 -34.04 -80.80
N MET A 38 -9.72 -34.54 -81.01
CA MET A 38 -10.85 -34.28 -80.12
C MET A 38 -10.61 -34.83 -78.71
N THR A 39 -10.07 -36.05 -78.58
CA THR A 39 -9.74 -36.61 -77.26
C THR A 39 -8.65 -35.83 -76.54
N ILE A 40 -7.61 -35.38 -77.25
CA ILE A 40 -6.55 -34.54 -76.69
C ILE A 40 -7.10 -33.16 -76.29
N SER A 41 -7.89 -32.52 -77.16
CA SER A 41 -8.52 -31.22 -76.86
C SER A 41 -9.49 -31.30 -75.67
N ALA A 42 -10.29 -32.36 -75.56
CA ALA A 42 -11.17 -32.58 -74.41
C ALA A 42 -10.37 -32.79 -73.11
N SER A 43 -9.26 -33.52 -73.18
CA SER A 43 -8.36 -33.75 -72.04
C SER A 43 -7.70 -32.44 -71.58
N VAL A 44 -7.18 -31.64 -72.51
CA VAL A 44 -6.59 -30.32 -72.23
C VAL A 44 -7.62 -29.35 -71.65
N LEU A 45 -8.84 -29.30 -72.21
CA LEU A 45 -9.92 -28.45 -71.67
C LEU A 45 -10.28 -28.85 -70.23
N THR A 46 -10.31 -30.15 -69.94
CA THR A 46 -10.58 -30.66 -68.58
C THR A 46 -9.45 -30.27 -67.61
N VAL A 47 -8.18 -30.37 -68.04
CA VAL A 47 -7.03 -29.93 -67.22
C VAL A 47 -7.07 -28.42 -66.99
N VAL A 48 -7.29 -27.61 -68.03
CA VAL A 48 -7.34 -26.14 -67.93
C VAL A 48 -8.50 -25.67 -67.05
N THR A 49 -9.68 -26.29 -67.17
CA THR A 49 -10.83 -25.96 -66.32
C THR A 49 -10.59 -26.37 -64.87
N THR A 50 -9.93 -27.50 -64.63
CA THR A 50 -9.55 -27.94 -63.27
C THR A 50 -8.51 -27.00 -62.66
N GLU A 51 -7.45 -26.63 -63.39
CA GLU A 51 -6.44 -25.66 -62.96
C GLU A 51 -7.04 -24.27 -62.67
N ALA A 52 -7.96 -23.79 -63.53
CA ALA A 52 -8.64 -22.53 -63.32
C ALA A 52 -9.53 -22.55 -62.07
N ASN A 53 -10.21 -23.67 -61.80
CA ASN A 53 -11.01 -23.85 -60.60
C ASN A 53 -10.15 -23.96 -59.34
N ILE A 54 -9.03 -24.68 -59.39
CA ILE A 54 -8.06 -24.79 -58.28
C ILE A 54 -7.47 -23.40 -57.97
N THR A 55 -7.01 -22.68 -58.99
CA THR A 55 -6.45 -21.33 -58.83
C THR A 55 -7.49 -20.35 -58.29
N GLY A 56 -8.72 -20.40 -58.80
CA GLY A 56 -9.82 -19.58 -58.29
C GLY A 56 -10.18 -19.91 -56.84
N SER A 57 -10.17 -21.20 -56.46
CA SER A 57 -10.38 -21.64 -55.08
C SER A 57 -9.26 -21.18 -54.16
N ASP A 58 -8.00 -21.25 -54.60
CA ASP A 58 -6.85 -20.84 -53.83
C ASP A 58 -6.81 -19.32 -53.61
N LEU A 59 -7.16 -18.54 -54.64
CA LEU A 59 -7.34 -17.08 -54.52
C LEU A 59 -8.42 -16.74 -53.50
N LYS A 60 -9.60 -17.38 -53.58
CA LYS A 60 -10.72 -17.12 -52.65
C LYS A 60 -10.36 -17.50 -51.22
N ARG A 61 -9.64 -18.61 -51.02
CA ARG A 61 -9.13 -19.02 -49.71
C ARG A 61 -8.10 -18.04 -49.16
N THR A 62 -7.19 -17.55 -50.00
CA THR A 62 -6.20 -16.53 -49.64
C THR A 62 -6.88 -15.23 -49.22
N GLN A 63 -7.90 -14.79 -49.95
CA GLN A 63 -8.70 -13.62 -49.58
C GLN A 63 -9.43 -13.83 -48.24
N ALA A 64 -10.08 -14.98 -48.04
CA ALA A 64 -10.74 -15.32 -46.77
C ALA A 64 -9.73 -15.37 -45.60
N PHE A 65 -8.51 -15.86 -45.84
CA PHE A 65 -7.44 -15.84 -44.83
C PHE A 65 -7.09 -14.41 -44.39
N TYR A 66 -6.87 -13.50 -45.34
CA TYR A 66 -6.55 -12.11 -45.01
C TYR A 66 -7.74 -11.37 -44.36
N ALA A 67 -8.97 -11.64 -44.79
CA ALA A 67 -10.17 -11.10 -44.14
C ALA A 67 -10.28 -11.61 -42.68
N THR A 68 -10.06 -12.91 -42.47
CA THR A 68 -10.04 -13.50 -41.12
C THR A 68 -8.92 -12.87 -40.28
N GLN A 69 -7.74 -12.66 -40.85
CA GLN A 69 -6.63 -12.00 -40.18
C GLN A 69 -6.98 -10.56 -39.77
N ALA A 70 -7.55 -9.75 -40.67
CA ALA A 70 -7.96 -8.38 -40.33
C ALA A 70 -8.94 -8.36 -39.15
N SER A 71 -9.94 -9.24 -39.18
CA SER A 71 -10.97 -9.33 -38.13
C SER A 71 -10.41 -9.81 -36.78
N ILE A 72 -9.48 -10.78 -36.75
CA ILE A 72 -8.86 -11.24 -35.49
C ILE A 72 -7.89 -10.19 -34.93
N GLU A 73 -7.24 -9.39 -35.78
CA GLU A 73 -6.42 -8.27 -35.32
C GLU A 73 -7.27 -7.15 -34.71
N GLN A 74 -8.43 -6.83 -35.29
CA GLN A 74 -9.37 -5.88 -34.69
C GLN A 74 -9.87 -6.36 -33.32
N MET A 75 -10.26 -7.63 -33.21
CA MET A 75 -10.65 -8.23 -31.93
C MET A 75 -9.50 -8.22 -30.91
N THR A 76 -8.26 -8.45 -31.37
CA THR A 76 -7.06 -8.38 -30.50
C THR A 76 -6.79 -6.94 -30.03
N ASN A 77 -6.99 -5.95 -30.89
CA ASN A 77 -6.87 -4.55 -30.52
C ASN A 77 -7.94 -4.16 -29.48
N GLY A 78 -9.21 -4.49 -29.74
CA GLY A 78 -10.29 -4.26 -28.76
C GLY A 78 -10.04 -4.95 -27.43
N PHE A 79 -9.54 -6.19 -27.46
CA PHE A 79 -9.11 -6.91 -26.26
C PHE A 79 -7.99 -6.18 -25.53
N SER A 80 -6.95 -5.73 -26.23
CA SER A 80 -5.86 -4.94 -25.65
C SER A 80 -6.34 -3.64 -25.02
N SER A 81 -7.26 -2.92 -25.67
CA SER A 81 -7.87 -1.70 -25.13
C SER A 81 -8.75 -1.98 -23.90
N LEU A 82 -9.45 -3.10 -23.85
CA LEU A 82 -10.24 -3.46 -22.66
C LEU A 82 -9.35 -3.68 -21.44
N PHE A 83 -8.20 -4.32 -21.64
CA PHE A 83 -7.28 -4.59 -20.53
C PHE A 83 -6.44 -3.40 -20.09
N SER A 84 -6.40 -2.29 -20.83
CA SER A 84 -5.91 -1.03 -20.25
C SER A 84 -6.92 -0.46 -19.22
N LEU A 85 -8.21 -0.75 -19.41
CA LEU A 85 -9.29 -0.24 -18.55
C LEU A 85 -9.60 -1.14 -17.35
N THR A 86 -9.56 -2.47 -17.52
CA THR A 86 -9.88 -3.41 -16.45
C THR A 86 -8.98 -4.65 -16.46
N ALA A 87 -8.57 -5.08 -15.27
CA ALA A 87 -7.82 -6.33 -15.09
C ALA A 87 -8.72 -7.58 -15.16
N ARG A 88 -10.05 -7.41 -15.07
CA ARG A 88 -11.05 -8.49 -14.92
C ARG A 88 -12.28 -8.22 -15.79
N PRO A 89 -12.17 -8.40 -17.11
CA PRO A 89 -13.26 -8.11 -18.04
C PRO A 89 -14.49 -8.97 -17.77
N THR A 90 -15.68 -8.37 -17.94
CA THR A 90 -16.96 -9.07 -17.85
C THR A 90 -17.26 -9.83 -19.14
N THR A 91 -18.10 -10.86 -19.07
CA THR A 91 -18.54 -11.60 -20.26
C THR A 91 -19.21 -10.69 -21.29
N ALA A 92 -19.96 -9.67 -20.85
CA ALA A 92 -20.60 -8.71 -21.74
C ALA A 92 -19.57 -7.86 -22.51
N ALA A 93 -18.52 -7.37 -21.84
CA ALA A 93 -17.47 -6.58 -22.47
C ALA A 93 -16.67 -7.41 -23.50
N LEU A 94 -16.44 -8.70 -23.22
CA LEU A 94 -15.80 -9.61 -24.17
C LEU A 94 -16.70 -9.86 -25.40
N GLN A 95 -18.02 -9.96 -25.21
CA GLN A 95 -18.96 -10.16 -26.31
C GLN A 95 -19.06 -8.92 -27.21
N GLU A 96 -19.08 -7.71 -26.64
CA GLU A 96 -19.09 -6.46 -27.41
C GLU A 96 -17.90 -6.36 -28.37
N ILE A 97 -16.71 -6.77 -27.90
CA ILE A 97 -15.51 -6.82 -28.75
C ILE A 97 -15.63 -7.93 -29.81
N ALA A 98 -16.18 -9.09 -29.46
CA ALA A 98 -16.40 -10.18 -30.41
C ALA A 98 -17.43 -9.81 -31.51
N ASP A 99 -18.37 -8.92 -31.22
CA ASP A 99 -19.38 -8.46 -32.18
C ASP A 99 -18.84 -7.34 -33.09
N THR A 100 -17.59 -6.89 -32.88
CA THR A 100 -16.96 -5.80 -33.64
C THR A 100 -16.00 -6.35 -34.71
N PHE A 101 -16.35 -6.17 -35.98
CA PHE A 101 -15.60 -6.63 -37.15
C PHE A 101 -15.29 -5.49 -38.16
N PRO A 102 -14.40 -5.72 -39.16
CA PRO A 102 -14.06 -4.69 -40.14
C PRO A 102 -15.23 -4.47 -41.10
N ALA A 103 -15.89 -3.31 -40.97
CA ALA A 103 -17.11 -3.02 -41.73
C ALA A 103 -16.86 -2.94 -43.24
N GLU A 104 -15.66 -2.52 -43.64
CA GLU A 104 -15.25 -2.41 -45.04
C GLU A 104 -15.28 -3.77 -45.73
N LEU A 105 -14.88 -4.84 -45.04
CA LEU A 105 -14.81 -6.19 -45.60
C LEU A 105 -16.20 -6.83 -45.79
N ILE A 106 -17.22 -6.35 -45.08
CA ILE A 106 -18.60 -6.77 -45.36
C ILE A 106 -19.04 -6.28 -46.74
N SER A 107 -18.66 -5.05 -47.10
CA SER A 107 -18.96 -4.51 -48.43
C SER A 107 -18.26 -5.26 -49.56
N GLU A 108 -17.13 -5.92 -49.26
CA GLU A 108 -16.39 -6.80 -50.16
C GLU A 108 -16.94 -8.24 -50.23
N GLY A 109 -18.03 -8.54 -49.52
CA GLY A 109 -18.70 -9.83 -49.58
C GLY A 109 -18.22 -10.86 -48.55
N PHE A 110 -17.54 -10.43 -47.49
CA PHE A 110 -17.21 -11.31 -46.35
C PHE A 110 -18.28 -11.26 -45.26
N THR A 111 -18.45 -12.39 -44.58
CA THR A 111 -19.22 -12.49 -43.34
C THR A 111 -18.34 -13.07 -42.25
N PHE A 112 -18.53 -12.63 -41.01
CA PHE A 112 -17.68 -13.00 -39.88
C PHE A 112 -18.47 -13.73 -38.81
N GLN A 113 -17.86 -14.77 -38.24
CA GLN A 113 -18.27 -15.39 -36.98
C GLN A 113 -17.08 -15.34 -36.02
N GLN A 114 -17.24 -14.63 -34.92
CA GLN A 114 -16.18 -14.37 -33.97
C GLN A 114 -16.57 -14.83 -32.57
N THR A 115 -15.57 -15.26 -31.80
CA THR A 115 -15.74 -15.58 -30.38
C THR A 115 -14.53 -15.09 -29.60
N LEU A 116 -14.77 -14.36 -28.52
CA LEU A 116 -13.77 -14.00 -27.53
C LEU A 116 -14.26 -14.46 -26.16
N VAL A 117 -13.60 -15.46 -25.58
CA VAL A 117 -14.03 -16.07 -24.32
C VAL A 117 -12.85 -16.42 -23.44
N LYS A 118 -13.11 -16.53 -22.14
CA LYS A 118 -12.20 -17.18 -21.20
C LYS A 118 -12.10 -18.67 -21.53
N ASP A 119 -10.88 -19.20 -21.60
CA ASP A 119 -10.64 -20.61 -21.96
C ASP A 119 -10.79 -21.52 -20.72
N GLU A 120 -12.03 -21.88 -20.39
CA GLU A 120 -12.35 -22.72 -19.24
C GLU A 120 -11.77 -24.15 -19.35
N ALA A 121 -11.59 -24.67 -20.56
CA ALA A 121 -11.00 -25.99 -20.77
C ALA A 121 -9.51 -25.99 -20.39
N ARG A 122 -8.76 -25.00 -20.88
CA ARG A 122 -7.35 -24.81 -20.51
C ARG A 122 -7.21 -24.50 -19.02
N LEU A 123 -8.08 -23.67 -18.47
CA LEU A 123 -8.08 -23.36 -17.03
C LEU A 123 -8.31 -24.61 -16.17
N THR A 124 -9.26 -25.46 -16.54
CA THR A 124 -9.54 -26.73 -15.85
C THR A 124 -8.35 -27.69 -15.94
N LYS A 125 -7.72 -27.79 -17.12
CA LYS A 125 -6.49 -28.58 -17.27
C LYS A 125 -5.37 -28.06 -16.37
N MET A 126 -5.14 -26.74 -16.34
CA MET A 126 -4.12 -26.13 -15.49
C MET A 126 -4.36 -26.41 -14.00
N ARG A 127 -5.61 -26.32 -13.54
CA ARG A 127 -5.98 -26.70 -12.17
C ARG A 127 -5.66 -28.17 -11.89
N SER A 128 -6.02 -29.07 -12.80
CA SER A 128 -5.74 -30.50 -12.67
C SER A 128 -4.25 -30.81 -12.64
N ASP A 129 -3.46 -30.23 -13.56
CA ASP A 129 -2.01 -30.42 -13.64
C ASP A 129 -1.30 -29.94 -12.36
N MET A 130 -1.87 -28.93 -11.70
CA MET A 130 -1.35 -28.33 -10.46
C MET A 130 -1.95 -28.93 -9.18
N GLY A 131 -2.88 -29.89 -9.29
CA GLY A 131 -3.55 -30.49 -8.13
C GLY A 131 -4.44 -29.50 -7.35
N LEU A 132 -4.96 -28.47 -8.01
CA LEU A 132 -5.77 -27.41 -7.41
C LEU A 132 -7.27 -27.75 -7.39
N ALA A 133 -8.01 -27.15 -6.45
CA ALA A 133 -9.47 -27.22 -6.42
C ALA A 133 -10.09 -26.57 -7.67
N ILE A 134 -11.34 -26.93 -7.98
CA ILE A 134 -12.02 -26.52 -9.22
C ILE A 134 -12.23 -24.99 -9.34
N ASP A 135 -12.27 -24.30 -8.22
CA ASP A 135 -12.47 -22.86 -8.07
C ASP A 135 -11.17 -22.09 -7.78
N ALA A 136 -10.06 -22.79 -7.53
CA ALA A 136 -8.77 -22.17 -7.28
C ALA A 136 -8.20 -21.50 -8.54
N THR A 137 -7.47 -20.40 -8.34
CA THR A 137 -6.82 -19.65 -9.42
C THR A 137 -5.43 -20.22 -9.68
N PRO A 138 -5.10 -20.71 -10.90
CA PRO A 138 -3.77 -21.19 -11.24
C PRO A 138 -2.73 -20.07 -11.21
N THR A 139 -1.51 -20.40 -10.77
CA THR A 139 -0.42 -19.43 -10.61
C THR A 139 0.88 -19.99 -11.13
N THR A 140 1.67 -19.21 -11.88
CA THR A 140 3.01 -19.66 -12.34
C THR A 140 4.07 -18.60 -12.11
N ASN A 141 5.32 -19.04 -12.11
CA ASN A 141 6.47 -18.15 -12.19
C ASN A 141 6.65 -17.69 -13.64
N ILE A 142 6.74 -16.38 -13.84
CA ILE A 142 7.00 -15.78 -15.15
C ILE A 142 8.46 -15.99 -15.52
N THR A 143 8.73 -16.56 -16.68
CA THR A 143 10.09 -16.97 -17.08
C THR A 143 10.86 -15.91 -17.87
N THR A 144 10.15 -14.98 -18.52
CA THR A 144 10.71 -14.03 -19.50
C THR A 144 10.13 -12.63 -19.29
N GLY A 145 10.77 -11.64 -19.91
CA GLY A 145 10.30 -10.25 -19.88
C GLY A 145 10.53 -9.50 -18.55
N PRO A 146 9.94 -8.31 -18.41
CA PRO A 146 10.08 -7.42 -17.24
C PRO A 146 9.78 -8.07 -15.89
N PHE A 147 8.80 -8.97 -15.88
CA PHE A 147 8.29 -9.61 -14.67
C PHE A 147 8.97 -10.97 -14.39
N ALA A 148 10.05 -11.29 -15.09
CA ALA A 148 10.75 -12.57 -14.95
C ALA A 148 11.18 -12.85 -13.50
N GLY A 149 10.77 -14.01 -13.01
CA GLY A 149 10.99 -14.51 -11.66
C GLY A 149 9.87 -14.16 -10.67
N LEU A 150 8.83 -13.44 -11.07
CA LEU A 150 7.66 -13.16 -10.22
C LEU A 150 6.55 -14.19 -10.46
N PHE A 151 5.75 -14.45 -9.44
CA PHE A 151 4.54 -15.27 -9.58
C PHE A 151 3.37 -14.42 -10.07
N GLY A 152 2.57 -14.97 -10.98
CA GLY A 152 1.34 -14.34 -11.46
C GLY A 152 0.20 -15.34 -11.51
N SER A 153 -1.01 -14.89 -11.14
CA SER A 153 -2.23 -15.65 -11.41
C SER A 153 -2.58 -15.57 -12.89
N ILE A 154 -2.98 -16.68 -13.48
CA ILE A 154 -3.13 -16.80 -14.94
C ILE A 154 -4.59 -16.98 -15.30
N THR A 155 -5.08 -16.14 -16.21
CA THR A 155 -6.37 -16.35 -16.86
C THR A 155 -6.15 -16.48 -18.38
N PRO A 156 -6.37 -17.68 -18.95
CA PRO A 156 -6.26 -17.88 -20.39
C PRO A 156 -7.53 -17.41 -21.10
N TYR A 157 -7.35 -16.77 -22.25
CA TYR A 157 -8.39 -16.31 -23.16
C TYR A 157 -8.15 -16.89 -24.55
N LYS A 158 -9.25 -17.11 -25.26
CA LYS A 158 -9.25 -17.65 -26.61
C LYS A 158 -10.07 -16.73 -27.52
N LEU A 159 -9.42 -16.29 -28.59
CA LEU A 159 -10.01 -15.51 -29.67
C LEU A 159 -10.11 -16.44 -30.88
N ALA A 160 -11.28 -16.50 -31.50
CA ALA A 160 -11.46 -17.18 -32.78
C ALA A 160 -12.21 -16.25 -33.72
N SER A 161 -11.76 -16.19 -34.98
CA SER A 161 -12.49 -15.52 -36.04
C SER A 161 -12.60 -16.47 -37.23
N THR A 162 -13.78 -16.48 -37.86
CA THR A 162 -14.06 -17.20 -39.08
C THR A 162 -14.60 -16.22 -40.11
N ALA A 163 -13.90 -16.05 -41.23
CA ALA A 163 -14.42 -15.29 -42.36
C ALA A 163 -14.90 -16.24 -43.46
N THR A 164 -16.12 -16.00 -43.94
CA THR A 164 -16.71 -16.71 -45.08
C THR A 164 -16.90 -15.78 -46.25
N ASN A 165 -16.35 -16.14 -47.40
CA ASN A 165 -16.59 -15.44 -48.66
C ASN A 165 -17.96 -15.84 -49.25
N SER A 166 -18.91 -14.89 -49.27
CA SER A 166 -20.28 -15.10 -49.73
C SER A 166 -20.42 -15.39 -51.23
N GLN A 167 -19.38 -15.12 -52.03
CA GLN A 167 -19.38 -15.30 -53.49
C GLN A 167 -18.82 -16.67 -53.93
N GLY A 168 -18.26 -17.47 -53.00
CA GLY A 168 -17.51 -18.67 -53.40
C GLY A 168 -17.33 -19.76 -52.35
N TYR A 169 -17.97 -19.65 -51.18
CA TYR A 169 -17.96 -20.66 -50.10
C TYR A 169 -16.56 -21.04 -49.59
N ALA A 170 -15.60 -20.10 -49.63
CA ALA A 170 -14.30 -20.28 -48.98
C ALA A 170 -14.40 -19.76 -47.54
N GLU A 171 -14.08 -20.63 -46.58
CA GLU A 171 -14.09 -20.35 -45.14
C GLU A 171 -12.69 -20.54 -44.58
N VAL A 172 -12.25 -19.59 -43.74
CA VAL A 172 -11.01 -19.71 -42.98
C VAL A 172 -11.29 -19.35 -41.53
N THR A 173 -10.82 -20.20 -40.61
CA THR A 173 -10.86 -19.93 -39.17
C THR A 173 -9.44 -19.74 -38.63
N LEU A 174 -9.22 -18.64 -37.92
CA LEU A 174 -8.00 -18.37 -37.17
C LEU A 174 -8.31 -18.36 -35.67
N GLU A 175 -7.41 -18.93 -34.88
CA GLU A 175 -7.46 -18.91 -33.42
C GLU A 175 -6.19 -18.27 -32.84
N ARG A 176 -6.38 -17.43 -31.83
CA ARG A 176 -5.31 -16.82 -31.02
C ARG A 176 -5.56 -17.12 -29.54
N GLU A 177 -4.52 -17.55 -28.84
CA GLU A 177 -4.57 -17.87 -27.41
C GLU A 177 -3.73 -16.84 -26.65
N ILE A 178 -4.29 -16.25 -25.61
CA ILE A 178 -3.66 -15.16 -24.84
C ILE A 178 -3.78 -15.46 -23.35
N ASN A 179 -2.69 -15.26 -22.60
CA ASN A 179 -2.71 -15.32 -21.15
C ASN A 179 -2.72 -13.90 -20.57
N ASN A 180 -3.61 -13.64 -19.62
CA ASN A 180 -3.54 -12.49 -18.73
C ASN A 180 -2.94 -12.92 -17.40
N PHE A 181 -1.85 -12.27 -17.00
CA PHE A 181 -1.18 -12.45 -15.73
C PHE A 181 -1.48 -11.27 -14.82
N LEU A 182 -1.93 -11.56 -13.60
CA LEU A 182 -2.00 -10.58 -12.51
C LEU A 182 -0.90 -10.88 -11.50
N ILE A 183 -0.03 -9.90 -11.26
CA ILE A 183 1.22 -10.08 -10.52
C ILE A 183 1.15 -9.23 -9.25
N PRO A 184 1.01 -9.84 -8.07
CA PRO A 184 0.88 -9.11 -6.81
C PRO A 184 2.08 -8.23 -6.47
N LEU A 185 1.81 -6.98 -6.07
CA LEU A 185 2.82 -6.00 -5.65
C LEU A 185 3.59 -6.45 -4.41
N PHE A 186 2.91 -7.09 -3.44
CA PHE A 186 3.54 -7.56 -2.20
C PHE A 186 4.52 -8.74 -2.37
N GLN A 187 4.82 -9.17 -3.60
CA GLN A 187 5.97 -10.03 -3.85
C GLN A 187 7.31 -9.30 -3.74
N PHE A 188 7.27 -7.97 -3.80
CA PHE A 188 8.40 -7.12 -3.48
C PHE A 188 8.43 -6.87 -1.97
N GLY A 189 9.61 -7.03 -1.37
CA GLY A 189 9.82 -6.59 0.00
C GLY A 189 10.04 -5.09 0.08
N MET A 190 10.64 -4.48 -0.94
CA MET A 190 10.70 -3.03 -1.12
C MET A 190 10.36 -2.68 -2.56
N PHE A 191 9.44 -1.74 -2.76
CA PHE A 191 9.06 -1.24 -4.08
C PHE A 191 8.79 0.26 -4.00
N THR A 192 9.46 1.07 -4.83
CA THR A 192 9.13 2.49 -4.98
C THR A 192 8.67 2.80 -6.40
N ASP A 193 7.62 3.63 -6.51
CA ASP A 193 7.19 4.16 -7.82
C ASP A 193 8.13 5.27 -8.34
N GLY A 194 8.77 5.99 -7.41
CA GLY A 194 9.81 6.97 -7.72
C GLY A 194 11.21 6.46 -7.46
N ASP A 195 12.11 7.39 -7.17
CA ASP A 195 13.47 7.12 -6.73
C ASP A 195 13.47 6.46 -5.34
N MET A 196 14.37 5.49 -5.15
CA MET A 196 14.62 4.85 -3.87
C MET A 196 15.91 5.38 -3.26
N GLU A 197 15.90 5.62 -1.96
CA GLU A 197 17.07 6.03 -1.20
C GLU A 197 17.26 5.11 0.00
N ILE A 198 18.50 4.70 0.24
CA ILE A 198 18.92 4.09 1.50
C ILE A 198 20.15 4.85 1.96
N HIS A 199 20.00 5.58 3.07
CA HIS A 199 21.06 6.37 3.65
C HIS A 199 21.80 5.59 4.74
N PRO A 200 22.93 6.12 5.21
CA PRO A 200 23.67 5.50 6.28
C PRO A 200 22.81 5.26 7.53
N GLY A 201 23.03 4.12 8.17
CA GLY A 201 22.35 3.75 9.40
C GLY A 201 22.86 2.42 9.92
N PRO A 202 22.23 1.85 10.96
CA PRO A 202 22.61 0.54 11.49
C PRO A 202 22.69 -0.55 10.41
N ALA A 203 23.55 -1.54 10.62
CA ALA A 203 23.67 -2.71 9.75
C ALA A 203 22.29 -3.35 9.50
N PHE A 204 22.06 -3.78 8.26
CA PHE A 204 20.73 -4.23 7.84
C PHE A 204 20.84 -5.39 6.84
N TYR A 205 19.99 -6.40 7.02
CA TYR A 205 19.86 -7.55 6.11
C TYR A 205 18.43 -7.57 5.60
N PHE A 206 18.26 -7.66 4.28
CA PHE A 206 16.94 -7.73 3.67
C PHE A 206 16.81 -8.92 2.71
N ASN A 207 15.89 -9.83 3.02
CA ASN A 207 15.64 -11.05 2.26
C ASN A 207 14.60 -10.91 1.13
N GLY A 208 13.90 -9.78 1.06
CA GLY A 208 12.91 -9.50 0.03
C GLY A 208 13.50 -9.02 -1.28
N ARG A 209 12.70 -9.11 -2.36
CA ARG A 209 13.01 -8.45 -3.63
C ARG A 209 12.92 -6.93 -3.46
N VAL A 210 13.80 -6.20 -4.13
CA VAL A 210 13.85 -4.74 -4.10
C VAL A 210 13.67 -4.22 -5.53
N HIS A 211 12.74 -3.29 -5.72
CA HIS A 211 12.53 -2.62 -6.99
C HIS A 211 12.37 -1.11 -6.81
N ALA A 212 12.99 -0.34 -7.69
CA ALA A 212 12.74 1.09 -7.82
C ALA A 212 12.38 1.38 -9.28
N ASN A 213 11.20 1.95 -9.53
CA ASN A 213 10.83 2.44 -10.86
C ASN A 213 11.75 3.59 -11.30
N GLY A 214 12.17 4.42 -10.33
CA GLY A 214 13.14 5.50 -10.51
C GLY A 214 14.61 5.06 -10.39
N ASN A 215 15.45 6.00 -9.95
CA ASN A 215 16.85 5.78 -9.60
C ASN A 215 16.96 5.10 -8.22
N PHE A 216 18.08 4.46 -7.94
CA PHE A 216 18.35 3.93 -6.59
C PHE A 216 19.67 4.49 -6.06
N TYR A 217 19.58 5.32 -5.02
CA TYR A 217 20.71 5.84 -4.25
C TYR A 217 21.01 4.93 -3.07
N ILE A 218 22.20 4.34 -3.07
CA ILE A 218 22.55 3.28 -2.12
C ILE A 218 23.78 3.69 -1.31
N SER A 219 23.60 3.83 0.00
CA SER A 219 24.68 4.01 0.97
C SER A 219 24.67 2.89 2.02
N GLY A 220 25.84 2.62 2.61
CA GLY A 220 26.01 1.71 3.73
C GLY A 220 26.15 2.45 5.08
N PRO A 221 26.40 1.71 6.18
CA PRO A 221 26.51 2.26 7.55
C PRO A 221 27.69 3.24 7.75
N GLU A 222 27.52 4.26 8.59
CA GLU A 222 28.52 5.33 8.80
C GLU A 222 29.87 4.84 9.36
N THR A 223 29.91 3.72 10.10
CA THR A 223 31.13 3.25 10.78
C THR A 223 31.32 1.72 10.72
N GLY A 224 32.57 1.28 10.55
CA GLY A 224 33.04 -0.08 10.84
C GLY A 224 32.91 -1.11 9.69
N THR A 225 32.98 -2.40 10.05
CA THR A 225 32.85 -3.57 9.14
C THR A 225 31.40 -3.93 8.82
N ASN A 226 30.45 -3.02 9.03
CA ASN A 226 29.03 -3.26 8.91
C ASN A 226 28.54 -3.03 7.46
N PHE A 227 27.53 -3.79 7.04
CA PHE A 227 27.03 -3.80 5.67
C PHE A 227 25.51 -3.63 5.61
N VAL A 228 25.02 -2.98 4.54
CA VAL A 228 23.66 -3.22 4.03
C VAL A 228 23.73 -4.43 3.10
N ASN A 229 22.93 -5.45 3.39
CA ASN A 229 22.94 -6.72 2.67
C ASN A 229 21.59 -6.96 1.99
N PHE A 230 21.58 -7.03 0.66
CA PHE A 230 20.45 -7.49 -0.11
C PHE A 230 20.62 -8.98 -0.42
N LEU A 231 19.70 -9.80 0.05
CA LEU A 231 19.68 -11.24 -0.23
C LEU A 231 18.73 -11.57 -1.38
N GLY A 232 17.66 -10.78 -1.54
CA GLY A 232 16.77 -10.84 -2.68
C GLY A 232 17.31 -10.08 -3.90
N LYS A 233 16.65 -10.30 -5.04
CA LYS A 233 16.98 -9.63 -6.30
C LYS A 233 16.69 -8.13 -6.20
N VAL A 234 17.61 -7.30 -6.68
CA VAL A 234 17.51 -5.85 -6.76
C VAL A 234 17.36 -5.44 -8.23
N THR A 235 16.33 -4.67 -8.54
CA THR A 235 16.03 -4.20 -9.91
C THR A 235 15.74 -2.71 -9.90
N ILE A 236 16.29 -1.97 -10.85
CA ILE A 236 16.23 -0.51 -10.89
C ILE A 236 15.82 -0.09 -12.31
N GLY A 237 14.65 0.52 -12.45
CA GLY A 237 14.09 0.96 -13.73
C GLY A 237 14.92 2.06 -14.40
N ARG A 238 15.73 2.79 -13.63
CA ARG A 238 16.68 3.81 -14.12
C ARG A 238 18.12 3.48 -13.71
N GLU A 239 18.78 4.39 -13.00
CA GLU A 239 20.22 4.32 -12.71
C GLU A 239 20.52 3.94 -11.25
N ALA A 240 21.56 3.12 -11.06
CA ALA A 240 22.11 2.80 -9.75
C ALA A 240 23.18 3.82 -9.40
N VAL A 241 22.94 4.63 -8.37
CA VAL A 241 23.88 5.65 -7.90
C VAL A 241 24.46 5.21 -6.56
N TYR A 242 25.75 4.89 -6.56
CA TYR A 242 26.44 4.42 -5.37
C TYR A 242 27.43 5.45 -4.84
N ASN A 243 28.12 6.19 -5.70
CA ASN A 243 29.27 7.00 -5.29
C ASN A 243 28.93 8.21 -4.42
N VAL A 244 27.71 8.74 -4.56
CA VAL A 244 27.20 9.89 -3.79
C VAL A 244 25.76 9.62 -3.36
N MET A 245 25.33 10.29 -2.30
CA MET A 245 23.92 10.35 -1.90
C MET A 245 23.14 11.30 -2.83
N ARG A 246 21.80 11.28 -2.76
CA ARG A 246 20.93 12.12 -3.61
C ARG A 246 21.21 13.61 -3.48
N ASN A 247 21.66 14.08 -2.32
CA ASN A 247 22.07 15.46 -2.09
C ASN A 247 23.48 15.81 -2.61
N GLY A 248 24.17 14.88 -3.29
CA GLY A 248 25.53 15.04 -3.79
C GLY A 248 26.63 14.90 -2.74
N GLN A 249 26.30 14.59 -1.48
CA GLN A 249 27.30 14.36 -0.45
C GLN A 249 27.96 12.98 -0.61
N PRO A 250 29.21 12.80 -0.13
CA PRO A 250 29.88 11.51 -0.17
C PRO A 250 29.07 10.43 0.57
N ARG A 251 29.01 9.23 -0.01
CA ARG A 251 28.42 8.07 0.69
C ARG A 251 29.33 7.56 1.80
N THR A 252 28.77 6.78 2.72
CA THR A 252 29.53 6.02 3.74
C THR A 252 29.18 4.53 3.71
N GLY A 253 29.97 3.71 4.41
CA GLY A 253 29.71 2.27 4.60
C GLY A 253 29.85 1.38 3.38
N ASN A 254 29.54 0.09 3.53
CA ASN A 254 29.64 -0.89 2.44
C ASN A 254 28.28 -1.54 2.16
N VAL A 255 28.05 -1.88 0.89
CA VAL A 255 26.84 -2.58 0.44
C VAL A 255 27.24 -3.92 -0.17
N LYS A 256 26.48 -4.96 0.16
CA LYS A 256 26.62 -6.28 -0.44
C LYS A 256 25.30 -6.75 -1.05
N VAL A 257 25.43 -7.40 -2.19
CA VAL A 257 24.34 -8.14 -2.84
C VAL A 257 24.75 -9.61 -2.85
N TRP A 258 23.88 -10.48 -2.33
CA TRP A 258 24.18 -11.89 -2.21
C TRP A 258 23.74 -12.68 -3.44
N VAL A 259 24.66 -13.47 -3.98
CA VAL A 259 24.42 -14.40 -5.08
C VAL A 259 24.61 -15.81 -4.54
N GLY A 260 23.50 -16.50 -4.26
CA GLY A 260 23.55 -17.75 -3.50
C GLY A 260 24.18 -17.51 -2.12
N ALA A 261 25.23 -18.27 -1.79
CA ALA A 261 25.97 -18.12 -0.53
C ALA A 261 27.11 -17.07 -0.58
N THR A 262 27.27 -16.36 -1.70
CA THR A 262 28.39 -15.43 -1.91
C THR A 262 27.93 -13.97 -1.80
N GLY A 263 28.43 -13.24 -0.80
CA GLY A 263 28.21 -11.80 -0.69
C GLY A 263 29.15 -11.01 -1.59
N VAL A 264 28.61 -10.38 -2.64
CA VAL A 264 29.36 -9.56 -3.61
C VAL A 264 29.31 -8.09 -3.18
N THR A 265 30.48 -7.46 -3.05
CA THR A 265 30.55 -6.04 -2.66
C THR A 265 30.24 -5.14 -3.84
N LEU A 266 29.36 -4.14 -3.63
CA LEU A 266 29.13 -3.05 -4.57
C LEU A 266 30.23 -1.99 -4.37
N ASN A 267 31.03 -1.74 -5.41
CA ASN A 267 32.11 -0.77 -5.35
C ASN A 267 31.84 0.48 -6.18
N GLN A 268 30.99 0.39 -7.21
CA GLN A 268 30.58 1.49 -8.10
C GLN A 268 29.15 1.26 -8.54
N GLY A 269 28.44 2.31 -8.97
CA GLY A 269 27.10 2.23 -9.57
C GLY A 269 27.13 2.19 -11.11
N SER A 270 25.97 2.35 -11.75
CA SER A 270 25.91 2.58 -13.20
C SER A 270 26.36 4.00 -13.58
N PHE A 271 26.25 4.94 -12.65
CA PHE A 271 26.70 6.32 -12.76
C PHE A 271 27.56 6.74 -11.55
N THR A 272 28.50 7.64 -11.82
CA THR A 272 29.33 8.35 -10.83
C THR A 272 28.76 9.75 -10.62
N ASP A 273 28.65 10.19 -9.36
CA ASP A 273 28.22 11.54 -8.93
C ASP A 273 26.77 11.96 -9.19
N GLY A 274 25.94 11.11 -9.81
CA GLY A 274 24.49 11.33 -9.91
C GLY A 274 23.86 10.75 -11.17
N PRO A 275 22.52 10.72 -11.25
CA PRO A 275 21.82 10.10 -12.38
C PRO A 275 21.75 11.03 -13.60
N HIS A 276 21.91 12.35 -13.47
CA HIS A 276 21.94 13.18 -14.65
C HIS A 276 23.19 12.92 -15.47
N LYS A 277 23.06 12.95 -16.79
CA LYS A 277 24.23 13.05 -17.65
C LYS A 277 24.78 14.47 -17.58
N SER A 278 26.11 14.63 -17.47
CA SER A 278 26.79 15.92 -17.56
C SER A 278 26.25 16.78 -18.71
N GLY A 279 25.80 17.99 -18.38
CA GLY A 279 25.19 18.94 -19.34
C GLY A 279 23.68 18.78 -19.58
N SER A 280 22.98 17.92 -18.81
CA SER A 280 21.52 17.79 -18.91
C SER A 280 20.81 19.06 -18.43
N THR A 281 19.80 19.50 -19.19
CA THR A 281 18.88 20.61 -18.87
C THR A 281 17.53 20.09 -18.39
N ALA A 282 16.65 20.93 -17.83
CA ALA A 282 15.31 20.54 -17.37
C ALA A 282 14.46 19.76 -18.40
N THR A 283 14.71 19.99 -19.69
CA THR A 283 14.02 19.33 -20.81
C THR A 283 14.69 18.04 -21.27
N SER A 284 15.85 17.69 -20.72
CA SER A 284 16.60 16.50 -21.11
C SER A 284 15.95 15.23 -20.52
N PRO A 285 15.89 14.11 -21.26
CA PRO A 285 15.36 12.84 -20.74
C PRO A 285 16.10 12.26 -19.53
N ASN A 286 17.33 12.74 -19.28
CA ASN A 286 18.16 12.37 -18.12
C ASN A 286 18.16 13.48 -17.05
N TYR A 287 17.15 14.34 -17.06
CA TYR A 287 16.99 15.37 -16.04
C TYR A 287 16.04 14.92 -14.92
N PHE A 288 16.59 14.84 -13.71
CA PHE A 288 15.98 14.49 -12.44
C PHE A 288 16.12 15.69 -11.47
N PRO A 289 15.07 16.52 -11.31
CA PRO A 289 15.14 17.84 -10.65
C PRO A 289 15.88 17.93 -9.30
N ASP A 290 15.92 16.83 -8.53
CA ASP A 290 16.51 16.79 -7.18
C ASP A 290 17.84 16.05 -7.10
N SER A 291 18.44 15.74 -8.24
CA SER A 291 19.54 14.80 -8.31
C SER A 291 20.85 15.49 -8.69
N PRO A 292 22.01 14.93 -8.32
CA PRO A 292 23.27 15.52 -8.69
C PRO A 292 23.64 15.15 -10.14
N THR A 293 24.50 15.96 -10.75
CA THR A 293 24.95 15.71 -12.13
C THR A 293 26.14 14.79 -12.16
N GLY A 294 26.03 13.71 -12.94
CA GLY A 294 27.02 12.65 -13.00
C GLY A 294 27.45 12.24 -14.40
N THR A 295 28.26 11.20 -14.44
CA THR A 295 28.73 10.57 -15.69
C THR A 295 28.54 9.07 -15.63
N LYS A 296 28.33 8.45 -16.80
CA LYS A 296 28.27 6.99 -16.89
C LYS A 296 29.58 6.42 -16.37
N THR A 297 29.51 5.41 -15.50
CA THR A 297 30.70 4.78 -14.96
C THR A 297 31.44 4.01 -16.06
N THR A 298 32.70 4.38 -16.31
CA THR A 298 33.58 3.76 -17.32
C THR A 298 34.66 2.87 -16.70
N ALA A 299 34.97 3.08 -15.42
CA ALA A 299 35.97 2.30 -14.68
C ALA A 299 35.58 0.82 -14.53
N ILE A 300 34.28 0.53 -14.62
CA ILE A 300 33.75 -0.82 -14.81
C ILE A 300 32.84 -0.84 -16.03
N ASN A 301 32.92 -1.90 -16.83
CA ASN A 301 31.93 -2.16 -17.87
C ASN A 301 30.66 -2.69 -17.17
N TRP A 302 29.84 -1.78 -16.62
CA TRP A 302 28.67 -2.08 -15.79
C TRP A 302 27.74 -3.10 -16.45
N GLU A 303 27.42 -2.90 -17.72
CA GLU A 303 26.51 -3.77 -18.48
C GLU A 303 27.03 -5.20 -18.59
N THR A 304 28.34 -5.37 -18.66
CA THR A 304 28.97 -6.69 -18.79
C THR A 304 29.23 -7.34 -17.43
N GLN A 305 29.71 -6.58 -16.44
CA GLN A 305 30.12 -7.15 -15.15
C GLN A 305 28.94 -7.59 -14.30
N THR A 306 27.87 -6.78 -14.20
CA THR A 306 26.74 -7.06 -13.31
C THR A 306 25.95 -8.32 -13.67
N VAL A 307 26.00 -8.74 -14.95
CA VAL A 307 25.36 -9.97 -15.44
C VAL A 307 26.26 -11.21 -15.34
N GLN A 308 27.55 -11.06 -15.03
CA GLN A 308 28.49 -12.17 -14.86
C GLN A 308 28.38 -12.81 -13.47
N ALA A 309 28.69 -14.10 -13.38
CA ALA A 309 28.79 -14.82 -12.12
C ALA A 309 29.93 -14.26 -11.23
N PRO A 310 29.77 -14.28 -9.89
CA PRO A 310 30.84 -13.93 -8.96
C PRO A 310 32.10 -14.76 -9.20
N SER A 311 33.28 -14.14 -9.11
CA SER A 311 34.57 -14.80 -9.31
C SER A 311 35.64 -14.20 -8.39
N GLY A 312 36.55 -15.03 -7.88
CA GLY A 312 37.65 -14.59 -6.99
C GLY A 312 37.30 -14.66 -5.50
N ALA A 313 38.31 -14.47 -4.64
CA ALA A 313 38.16 -14.59 -3.18
C ALA A 313 37.28 -13.46 -2.56
N THR A 314 37.29 -12.28 -3.18
CA THR A 314 36.49 -11.11 -2.78
C THR A 314 35.78 -10.55 -4.02
N PRO A 315 34.65 -11.15 -4.43
CA PRO A 315 33.97 -10.75 -5.65
C PRO A 315 33.36 -9.34 -5.51
N THR A 316 33.49 -8.55 -6.57
CA THR A 316 33.01 -7.16 -6.66
C THR A 316 32.24 -6.96 -7.96
N ASN A 317 31.12 -6.23 -7.90
CA ASN A 317 30.29 -5.81 -9.05
C ASN A 317 29.82 -6.91 -10.04
N LYS A 318 30.01 -8.19 -9.72
CA LYS A 318 29.61 -9.36 -10.52
C LYS A 318 28.46 -10.09 -9.87
N PHE A 319 27.23 -9.67 -10.19
CA PHE A 319 26.04 -10.03 -9.44
C PHE A 319 25.24 -11.19 -10.04
N ASN A 320 25.65 -11.78 -11.16
CA ASN A 320 24.88 -12.81 -11.86
C ASN A 320 23.41 -12.42 -12.09
N ARG A 321 23.16 -11.16 -12.49
CA ARG A 321 21.80 -10.58 -12.65
C ARG A 321 21.00 -10.42 -11.36
N GLN A 322 21.62 -10.54 -10.19
CA GLN A 322 20.99 -10.28 -8.89
C GLN A 322 20.77 -8.79 -8.64
N LEU A 323 21.62 -7.92 -9.22
CA LEU A 323 21.41 -6.47 -9.29
C LEU A 323 21.33 -6.08 -10.76
N LEU A 324 20.21 -5.48 -11.17
CA LEU A 324 19.95 -5.01 -12.53
C LEU A 324 19.51 -3.55 -12.53
N THR A 325 19.91 -2.84 -13.58
CA THR A 325 19.54 -1.47 -13.96
C THR A 325 18.87 -1.47 -15.33
N ARG A 326 18.41 -0.29 -15.77
CA ARG A 326 17.85 -0.09 -17.11
C ARG A 326 18.69 -0.68 -18.25
N THR A 327 20.00 -0.42 -18.23
CA THR A 327 20.93 -0.89 -19.26
C THR A 327 21.23 -2.38 -19.22
N THR A 328 20.82 -3.07 -18.15
CA THR A 328 21.00 -4.53 -17.96
C THR A 328 19.67 -5.30 -17.97
N GLY A 329 18.57 -4.64 -18.33
CA GLY A 329 17.28 -5.26 -18.62
C GLY A 329 16.19 -5.08 -17.54
N ALA A 330 16.42 -4.27 -16.50
CA ALA A 330 15.34 -3.85 -15.61
C ALA A 330 14.51 -2.73 -16.27
N VAL A 331 13.21 -2.67 -15.99
CA VAL A 331 12.31 -1.62 -16.48
C VAL A 331 11.37 -1.19 -15.36
N PRO A 332 10.83 0.04 -15.39
CA PRO A 332 9.76 0.45 -14.48
C PRO A 332 8.53 -0.45 -14.61
N LEU A 333 7.92 -0.80 -13.49
CA LEU A 333 6.71 -1.60 -13.40
C LEU A 333 5.55 -0.70 -12.96
N LEU A 334 4.54 -0.55 -13.81
CA LEU A 334 3.42 0.36 -13.59
C LEU A 334 2.14 -0.41 -13.30
N LEU A 335 1.36 0.06 -12.33
CA LEU A 335 0.01 -0.44 -12.07
C LEU A 335 -0.94 -0.01 -13.21
N PRO A 336 -2.03 -0.76 -13.46
CA PRO A 336 -2.92 -0.48 -14.59
C PRO A 336 -3.42 0.97 -14.66
N PHE A 337 -3.89 1.53 -13.55
CA PHE A 337 -4.40 2.91 -13.52
C PHE A 337 -3.31 3.98 -13.75
N GLN A 338 -2.03 3.66 -13.53
CA GLN A 338 -0.92 4.56 -13.88
C GLN A 338 -0.73 4.65 -15.40
N LEU A 339 -1.06 3.57 -16.14
CA LEU A 339 -1.03 3.57 -17.60
C LEU A 339 -2.10 4.50 -18.19
N ASP A 340 -3.20 4.71 -17.46
CA ASP A 340 -4.26 5.67 -17.78
C ASP A 340 -3.94 7.10 -17.30
N GLY A 341 -2.72 7.34 -16.78
CA GLY A 341 -2.24 8.67 -16.37
C GLY A 341 -2.62 9.10 -14.95
N ALA A 342 -3.31 8.26 -14.18
CA ALA A 342 -3.67 8.60 -12.80
C ALA A 342 -2.47 8.44 -11.84
N PRO A 343 -2.21 9.42 -10.94
CA PRO A 343 -1.13 9.31 -9.97
C PRO A 343 -1.41 8.22 -8.94
N THR A 344 -0.35 7.55 -8.47
CA THR A 344 -0.43 6.40 -7.55
C THR A 344 -1.18 6.67 -6.25
N ARG A 345 -1.11 7.90 -5.75
CA ARG A 345 -1.78 8.34 -4.51
C ARG A 345 -3.30 8.28 -4.59
N GLU A 346 -3.87 8.37 -5.79
CA GLU A 346 -5.32 8.29 -5.94
C GLU A 346 -5.89 6.97 -5.40
N ILE A 347 -5.09 5.90 -5.31
CA ILE A 347 -5.54 4.61 -4.79
C ILE A 347 -6.12 4.68 -3.36
N ILE A 348 -5.68 5.61 -2.51
CA ILE A 348 -6.15 5.78 -1.12
C ILE A 348 -7.26 6.82 -0.95
N LYS A 349 -7.55 7.62 -1.96
CA LYS A 349 -8.54 8.71 -1.86
C LYS A 349 -9.98 8.19 -2.00
N ARG A 350 -10.94 9.02 -1.57
CA ARG A 350 -12.37 8.75 -1.80
C ARG A 350 -12.63 8.68 -3.30
N ALA A 351 -13.58 7.84 -3.68
CA ALA A 351 -14.01 7.77 -5.08
C ALA A 351 -14.78 9.01 -5.48
N ILE A 352 -14.61 9.42 -6.74
CA ILE A 352 -15.28 10.57 -7.34
C ILE A 352 -15.94 10.15 -8.66
N THR A 353 -16.94 10.91 -9.11
CA THR A 353 -17.73 10.55 -10.30
C THR A 353 -16.97 10.66 -11.62
N THR A 354 -15.82 11.34 -11.63
CA THR A 354 -14.96 11.52 -12.80
C THR A 354 -13.81 10.51 -12.85
N ASP A 355 -13.79 9.52 -11.95
CA ASP A 355 -12.79 8.45 -11.99
C ASP A 355 -12.85 7.69 -13.32
N THR A 356 -11.68 7.47 -13.93
CA THR A 356 -11.57 6.47 -15.01
C THR A 356 -11.92 5.08 -14.45
N GLN A 357 -12.33 4.16 -15.32
CA GLN A 357 -12.70 2.81 -14.89
C GLN A 357 -11.56 2.12 -14.14
N SER A 358 -10.34 2.17 -14.68
CA SER A 358 -9.15 1.55 -14.07
C SER A 358 -8.83 2.10 -12.68
N LEU A 359 -9.00 3.42 -12.50
CA LEU A 359 -8.79 4.08 -11.22
C LEU A 359 -9.92 3.71 -10.24
N SER A 360 -11.17 3.79 -10.67
CA SER A 360 -12.35 3.42 -9.86
C SER A 360 -12.25 1.98 -9.34
N GLU A 361 -11.83 1.04 -10.19
CA GLU A 361 -11.58 -0.36 -9.81
C GLU A 361 -10.38 -0.53 -8.89
N SER A 362 -9.42 0.41 -8.91
CA SER A 362 -8.20 0.38 -8.10
C SER A 362 -8.37 1.01 -6.72
N ARG A 363 -9.22 2.04 -6.56
CA ARG A 363 -9.41 2.77 -5.31
C ARG A 363 -9.87 1.86 -4.17
N TYR A 364 -9.18 1.98 -3.04
CA TYR A 364 -9.54 1.24 -1.83
C TYR A 364 -10.92 1.61 -1.28
N HIS A 365 -11.37 2.86 -1.46
CA HIS A 365 -12.72 3.27 -1.14
C HIS A 365 -13.76 2.36 -1.80
N ASN A 366 -13.64 2.09 -3.10
CA ASN A 366 -14.58 1.25 -3.85
C ASN A 366 -14.45 -0.24 -3.52
N LYS A 367 -13.22 -0.71 -3.28
CA LYS A 367 -12.95 -2.09 -2.87
C LYS A 367 -13.42 -2.42 -1.44
N ALA A 368 -13.56 -1.41 -0.59
CA ALA A 368 -13.81 -1.57 0.83
C ALA A 368 -15.13 -2.25 1.16
N GLN A 369 -15.05 -3.16 2.13
CA GLN A 369 -16.19 -3.83 2.75
C GLN A 369 -16.76 -3.02 3.91
N ILE A 370 -15.89 -2.29 4.60
CA ILE A 370 -16.24 -1.45 5.76
C ILE A 370 -15.69 -0.06 5.46
N ARG A 371 -16.54 0.96 5.53
CA ARG A 371 -16.15 2.36 5.31
C ARG A 371 -16.46 3.18 6.55
N ILE A 372 -15.51 3.98 7.01
CA ILE A 372 -15.67 4.97 8.07
C ILE A 372 -15.32 6.32 7.48
N LEU A 373 -16.31 7.17 7.28
CA LEU A 373 -16.17 8.51 6.72
C LEU A 373 -16.47 9.55 7.80
N ILE A 374 -15.63 10.58 7.91
CA ILE A 374 -15.80 11.67 8.85
C ILE A 374 -15.51 12.98 8.12
N ASP A 375 -16.45 13.93 8.16
CA ASP A 375 -16.34 15.24 7.52
C ASP A 375 -16.78 16.35 8.47
N ASP A 376 -16.48 17.61 8.15
CA ASP A 376 -17.11 18.74 8.80
C ASP A 376 -18.60 18.84 8.44
N ALA A 377 -19.41 19.43 9.31
CA ALA A 377 -20.82 19.65 9.08
C ALA A 377 -21.11 21.17 9.07
N PRO A 378 -21.91 21.71 8.12
CA PRO A 378 -22.75 21.00 7.14
C PRO A 378 -22.08 20.66 5.80
N SER A 379 -20.82 21.04 5.59
CA SER A 379 -20.08 20.86 4.33
C SER A 379 -19.49 19.44 4.20
N LEU A 380 -20.22 18.54 3.55
CA LEU A 380 -19.74 17.17 3.28
C LEU A 380 -18.92 17.12 2.00
N ALA A 381 -17.82 16.36 2.05
CA ALA A 381 -16.88 16.20 0.95
C ALA A 381 -17.41 15.27 -0.14
N THR A 382 -16.87 15.39 -1.35
CA THR A 382 -17.14 14.47 -2.47
C THR A 382 -16.86 13.02 -2.05
N GLY A 383 -17.73 12.11 -2.46
CA GLY A 383 -17.70 10.71 -2.05
C GLY A 383 -18.54 10.41 -0.80
N TRP A 384 -19.10 11.44 -0.13
CA TRP A 384 -20.13 11.24 0.90
C TRP A 384 -21.49 10.87 0.26
N PRO A 385 -22.18 9.80 0.69
CA PRO A 385 -23.38 9.30 0.00
C PRO A 385 -24.60 10.24 0.02
N SER A 386 -24.93 10.87 1.16
CA SER A 386 -26.04 11.83 1.28
C SER A 386 -25.97 12.68 2.55
N LEU A 387 -26.63 13.85 2.54
CA LEU A 387 -26.81 14.72 3.71
C LEU A 387 -27.67 14.10 4.84
N THR A 388 -28.22 12.89 4.68
CA THR A 388 -28.97 12.20 5.74
C THR A 388 -28.21 11.01 6.33
N ALA A 389 -27.18 10.52 5.65
CA ALA A 389 -26.38 9.38 6.11
C ALA A 389 -25.45 9.75 7.28
N GLY A 390 -25.32 8.85 8.26
CA GLY A 390 -24.46 9.01 9.42
C GLY A 390 -25.05 9.89 10.52
N VAL A 391 -24.25 10.19 11.54
CA VAL A 391 -24.68 10.95 12.73
C VAL A 391 -23.81 12.18 12.95
N ASN A 392 -24.43 13.28 13.38
CA ASN A 392 -23.70 14.46 13.81
C ASN A 392 -23.08 14.18 15.19
N LEU A 393 -21.76 14.32 15.31
CA LEU A 393 -21.03 13.98 16.53
C LEU A 393 -21.45 14.83 17.73
N ALA A 394 -21.80 16.10 17.51
CA ALA A 394 -22.25 17.00 18.57
C ALA A 394 -23.65 16.62 19.11
N ALA A 395 -24.49 16.02 18.27
CA ALA A 395 -25.87 15.65 18.58
C ALA A 395 -26.08 14.13 18.75
N PHE A 396 -25.01 13.33 18.75
CA PHE A 396 -25.10 11.89 18.87
C PHE A 396 -25.67 11.49 20.24
N VAL A 397 -26.77 10.75 20.20
CA VAL A 397 -27.38 10.10 21.37
C VAL A 397 -27.34 8.60 21.12
N PRO A 398 -26.62 7.81 21.93
CA PRO A 398 -26.48 6.39 21.70
C PRO A 398 -27.78 5.59 21.95
N THR A 399 -27.88 4.43 21.31
CA THR A 399 -29.08 3.57 21.34
C THR A 399 -28.88 2.37 22.26
N ARG A 400 -30.00 1.78 22.71
CA ARG A 400 -29.98 0.56 23.51
C ARG A 400 -29.51 -0.63 22.68
N LEU A 401 -28.57 -1.41 23.20
CA LEU A 401 -28.04 -2.62 22.56
C LEU A 401 -28.48 -3.89 23.32
N GLY A 402 -28.38 -5.05 22.66
CA GLY A 402 -28.69 -6.34 23.27
C GLY A 402 -27.78 -6.67 24.47
N ALA A 403 -28.32 -7.38 25.48
CA ALA A 403 -27.63 -7.61 26.76
C ALA A 403 -26.28 -8.33 26.66
N ASN A 404 -26.04 -9.14 25.62
CA ASN A 404 -24.79 -9.87 25.43
C ASN A 404 -23.71 -9.06 24.69
N VAL A 405 -24.09 -7.99 23.99
CA VAL A 405 -23.15 -7.11 23.26
C VAL A 405 -22.23 -6.36 24.21
N LEU A 406 -22.75 -6.06 25.40
CA LEU A 406 -22.08 -5.30 26.45
C LEU A 406 -21.46 -6.22 27.50
N ARG A 407 -21.36 -7.52 27.20
CA ARG A 407 -20.65 -8.48 28.03
C ARG A 407 -19.24 -8.64 27.48
N ARG A 408 -18.30 -8.94 28.37
CA ARG A 408 -16.96 -9.31 27.95
C ARG A 408 -17.01 -10.57 27.08
N HIS A 409 -16.19 -10.61 26.04
CA HIS A 409 -15.96 -11.82 25.25
C HIS A 409 -14.53 -12.32 25.47
N ASP A 410 -14.34 -13.63 25.51
CA ASP A 410 -13.00 -14.23 25.47
C ASP A 410 -12.42 -14.20 24.05
N ASP A 411 -11.18 -14.65 23.88
CA ASP A 411 -10.51 -14.67 22.58
C ASP A 411 -11.12 -15.68 21.59
N SER A 412 -11.93 -16.61 22.09
CA SER A 412 -12.71 -17.55 21.28
C SER A 412 -14.08 -16.98 20.88
N GLY A 413 -14.41 -15.77 21.32
CA GLY A 413 -15.70 -15.12 21.08
C GLY A 413 -16.82 -15.57 22.03
N ASN A 414 -16.53 -16.40 23.03
CA ASN A 414 -17.53 -16.81 24.01
C ASN A 414 -17.83 -15.66 24.97
N VAL A 415 -19.09 -15.56 25.38
CA VAL A 415 -19.53 -14.58 26.38
C VAL A 415 -18.98 -14.98 27.76
N VAL A 416 -18.21 -14.10 28.39
CA VAL A 416 -17.65 -14.27 29.73
C VAL A 416 -18.03 -13.06 30.62
N GLY A 417 -18.11 -13.25 31.95
CA GLY A 417 -18.44 -12.16 32.88
C GLY A 417 -19.93 -11.73 32.91
N VAL A 418 -20.21 -10.68 33.67
CA VAL A 418 -21.56 -10.15 33.95
C VAL A 418 -21.91 -9.04 32.94
N THR A 419 -23.20 -8.91 32.57
CA THR A 419 -23.67 -7.80 31.73
C THR A 419 -23.55 -6.47 32.47
N VAL A 420 -22.82 -5.52 31.88
CA VAL A 420 -22.88 -4.11 32.29
C VAL A 420 -24.29 -3.61 31.98
N LYS A 421 -25.06 -3.23 33.01
CA LYS A 421 -26.41 -2.71 32.82
C LYS A 421 -26.35 -1.34 32.15
N GLN A 422 -26.75 -1.27 30.88
CA GLN A 422 -27.34 -0.06 30.31
C GLN A 422 -28.56 0.29 31.18
N GLY A 423 -28.48 1.40 31.94
CA GLY A 423 -29.42 1.74 33.01
C GLY A 423 -30.90 1.75 32.59
N THR A 424 -31.81 1.72 33.58
CA THR A 424 -33.27 1.62 33.40
C THR A 424 -33.96 2.94 32.96
N GLY A 425 -33.22 3.95 32.52
CA GLY A 425 -33.74 5.23 32.00
C GLY A 425 -33.62 5.39 30.48
N SER A 426 -34.28 6.40 29.89
CA SER A 426 -34.42 6.61 28.43
C SER A 426 -33.13 6.90 27.64
N VAL A 427 -31.91 6.74 28.19
CA VAL A 427 -30.65 7.07 27.48
C VAL A 427 -29.56 6.07 27.83
N ASN A 428 -28.90 5.50 26.81
CA ASN A 428 -27.98 4.35 26.92
C ASN A 428 -26.73 4.52 26.04
N ALA A 429 -25.61 3.94 26.49
CA ALA A 429 -24.27 3.75 25.89
C ALA A 429 -23.22 4.89 25.97
N ASN A 430 -22.24 4.73 26.84
CA ASN A 430 -21.21 5.72 27.20
C ASN A 430 -20.02 5.83 26.21
N ALA A 431 -20.22 5.34 24.99
CA ALA A 431 -19.19 5.09 23.98
C ALA A 431 -18.54 6.33 23.36
N VAL A 432 -19.29 7.43 23.30
CA VAL A 432 -18.78 8.70 22.77
C VAL A 432 -18.43 9.65 23.92
N ARG A 433 -18.74 9.32 25.19
CA ARG A 433 -18.67 10.27 26.31
C ARG A 433 -18.31 9.66 27.68
N GLY A 434 -17.44 8.66 27.73
CA GLY A 434 -16.81 8.22 29.01
C GLY A 434 -17.63 7.27 29.87
N GLY A 435 -16.94 6.32 30.52
CA GLY A 435 -17.45 5.09 31.15
C GLY A 435 -18.61 5.20 32.14
N LEU A 436 -19.19 4.04 32.50
CA LEU A 436 -20.18 3.95 33.58
C LEU A 436 -19.50 4.18 34.93
N LEU A 437 -20.09 5.05 35.75
CA LEU A 437 -19.85 5.11 37.19
C LEU A 437 -20.96 4.31 37.88
N GLY A 438 -20.57 3.37 38.74
CA GLY A 438 -21.48 2.49 39.48
C GLY A 438 -22.41 3.26 40.43
N ASP A 439 -23.65 2.76 40.50
CA ASP A 439 -24.67 2.95 41.54
C ASP A 439 -24.68 4.29 42.31
N ALA A 440 -25.28 5.32 41.70
CA ALA A 440 -25.92 6.39 42.46
C ALA A 440 -27.22 6.80 41.76
N THR A 441 -28.27 7.06 42.54
CA THR A 441 -29.69 7.19 42.20
C THR A 441 -30.09 8.32 41.22
N ALA A 442 -29.15 8.87 40.44
CA ALA A 442 -29.38 9.53 39.16
C ALA A 442 -28.03 9.72 38.43
N PRO A 443 -27.66 8.87 37.45
CA PRO A 443 -26.39 9.00 36.74
C PRO A 443 -26.47 10.15 35.72
N ALA A 444 -25.63 11.17 35.88
CA ALA A 444 -25.36 12.17 34.85
C ALA A 444 -24.05 11.83 34.15
N ILE A 445 -24.06 11.70 32.83
CA ILE A 445 -22.84 11.57 32.02
C ILE A 445 -22.19 12.95 31.95
N PRO A 446 -20.90 13.12 32.28
CA PRO A 446 -20.20 14.37 32.01
C PRO A 446 -20.31 14.70 30.52
N THR A 447 -20.60 15.95 30.17
CA THR A 447 -20.58 16.35 28.75
C THR A 447 -19.18 16.12 28.20
N GLY A 448 -19.02 15.11 27.34
CA GLY A 448 -17.74 14.90 26.65
C GLY A 448 -17.33 16.11 25.82
N ALA A 449 -16.04 16.23 25.52
CA ALA A 449 -15.52 17.36 24.76
C ALA A 449 -16.33 17.57 23.47
N PRO A 450 -16.56 18.82 23.03
CA PRO A 450 -17.30 19.06 21.81
C PRO A 450 -16.49 18.54 20.62
N LEU A 451 -16.92 17.42 20.02
CA LEU A 451 -16.46 17.01 18.69
C LEU A 451 -17.29 17.74 17.64
N THR A 452 -16.61 18.28 16.64
CA THR A 452 -17.24 18.81 15.44
C THR A 452 -17.31 17.74 14.35
N GLY A 453 -18.23 17.94 13.42
CA GLY A 453 -18.36 17.12 12.22
C GLY A 453 -19.40 16.00 12.30
N ARG A 454 -19.44 15.22 11.23
CA ARG A 454 -20.34 14.09 11.02
C ARG A 454 -19.54 12.83 10.76
N ILE A 455 -20.01 11.71 11.30
CA ILE A 455 -19.43 10.38 11.06
C ILE A 455 -20.45 9.46 10.39
N LEU A 456 -19.98 8.62 9.48
CA LEU A 456 -20.73 7.58 8.79
C LEU A 456 -19.90 6.29 8.77
N ILE A 457 -20.46 5.22 9.31
CA ILE A 457 -19.89 3.87 9.28
C ILE A 457 -20.81 3.00 8.42
N GLN A 458 -20.26 2.44 7.33
CA GLN A 458 -21.00 1.64 6.37
C GLN A 458 -20.44 0.23 6.21
N LEU A 459 -21.35 -0.71 5.98
CA LEU A 459 -21.04 -2.02 5.44
C LEU A 459 -21.41 -2.07 3.96
N VAL A 460 -20.52 -2.57 3.12
CA VAL A 460 -20.76 -2.74 1.69
C VAL A 460 -21.02 -4.21 1.39
N GLN A 461 -22.23 -4.47 0.90
CA GLN A 461 -22.70 -5.80 0.56
C GLN A 461 -22.10 -6.30 -0.77
N GLU A 462 -22.25 -7.60 -1.05
CA GLU A 462 -21.74 -8.22 -2.28
C GLU A 462 -22.32 -7.58 -3.56
N ASN A 463 -23.59 -7.16 -3.52
CA ASN A 463 -24.26 -6.45 -4.61
C ASN A 463 -23.84 -4.96 -4.73
N GLY A 464 -22.89 -4.49 -3.91
CA GLY A 464 -22.41 -3.11 -3.87
C GLY A 464 -23.25 -2.14 -3.02
N THR A 465 -24.37 -2.60 -2.45
CA THR A 465 -25.24 -1.76 -1.60
C THR A 465 -24.54 -1.43 -0.28
N ALA A 466 -24.47 -0.15 0.06
CA ALA A 466 -23.91 0.32 1.33
C ALA A 466 -25.01 0.51 2.38
N VAL A 467 -24.82 -0.09 3.56
CA VAL A 467 -25.71 0.00 4.72
C VAL A 467 -25.09 0.87 5.79
N ASP A 468 -25.82 1.87 6.29
CA ASP A 468 -25.41 2.67 7.45
C ASP A 468 -25.60 1.89 8.78
N VAL A 469 -24.49 1.66 9.47
CA VAL A 469 -24.44 0.99 10.79
C VAL A 469 -23.93 1.91 11.91
N THR A 470 -23.77 3.21 11.62
CA THR A 470 -23.13 4.21 12.48
C THR A 470 -23.68 4.21 13.90
N GLN A 471 -25.00 4.33 14.04
CA GLN A 471 -25.67 4.43 15.33
C GLN A 471 -25.38 3.24 16.25
N ARG A 472 -25.29 2.02 15.68
CA ARG A 472 -25.11 0.76 16.43
C ARG A 472 -23.66 0.58 16.86
N ILE A 473 -22.72 0.77 15.94
CA ILE A 473 -21.29 0.62 16.21
C ILE A 473 -20.81 1.66 17.22
N LEU A 474 -21.22 2.91 17.06
CA LEU A 474 -20.90 3.97 18.03
C LEU A 474 -21.62 3.79 19.37
N SER A 475 -22.60 2.89 19.49
CA SER A 475 -23.25 2.61 20.78
C SER A 475 -22.60 1.45 21.55
N MET A 476 -21.61 0.74 20.99
CA MET A 476 -20.98 -0.41 21.67
C MET A 476 -20.18 -0.01 22.92
N GLY A 477 -19.48 1.13 22.85
CA GLY A 477 -18.83 1.80 23.98
C GLY A 477 -17.84 1.01 24.81
N ILE A 478 -17.54 1.57 25.99
CA ILE A 478 -16.64 0.98 26.97
C ILE A 478 -17.48 0.18 27.97
N THR A 479 -17.10 -1.08 28.18
CA THR A 479 -17.68 -2.02 29.16
C THR A 479 -16.78 -2.12 30.39
N GLU A 480 -17.28 -2.64 31.52
CA GLU A 480 -16.43 -3.05 32.64
C GLU A 480 -15.44 -4.13 32.15
N GLY A 481 -14.14 -3.86 32.25
CA GLY A 481 -13.09 -4.70 31.68
C GLY A 481 -12.68 -4.30 30.25
N GLU A 482 -12.40 -5.29 29.38
CA GLU A 482 -11.99 -5.03 27.99
C GLU A 482 -13.11 -4.23 27.27
N PRO A 483 -12.83 -3.02 26.74
CA PRO A 483 -13.83 -2.23 26.02
C PRO A 483 -14.30 -2.97 24.76
N ASN A 484 -15.60 -3.19 24.56
CA ASN A 484 -16.14 -3.83 23.34
C ASN A 484 -16.23 -2.88 22.12
N GLY A 485 -16.06 -1.58 22.31
CA GLY A 485 -16.09 -0.58 21.24
C GLY A 485 -15.06 -0.88 20.15
N ILE A 486 -15.45 -0.57 18.92
CA ILE A 486 -14.61 -0.76 17.72
C ILE A 486 -13.94 0.54 17.32
N VAL A 487 -14.68 1.65 17.35
CA VAL A 487 -14.24 2.98 16.93
C VAL A 487 -14.28 3.94 18.12
N TYR A 488 -13.16 4.62 18.38
CA TYR A 488 -13.07 5.63 19.44
C TYR A 488 -12.62 6.97 18.89
N LEU A 489 -13.26 8.03 19.38
CA LEU A 489 -12.96 9.43 19.04
C LEU A 489 -12.59 10.26 20.28
N GLN A 490 -12.96 9.76 21.46
CA GLN A 490 -12.73 10.38 22.76
C GLN A 490 -12.46 9.31 23.80
N ARG A 491 -11.79 9.69 24.87
CA ARG A 491 -11.55 8.83 26.03
C ARG A 491 -11.35 9.68 27.29
N PRO A 492 -11.40 9.08 28.49
CA PRO A 492 -11.02 9.77 29.72
C PRO A 492 -9.57 10.28 29.64
N MET A 493 -9.31 11.47 30.19
CA MET A 493 -7.98 12.07 30.13
C MET A 493 -6.91 11.21 30.82
N TRP A 494 -7.22 10.55 31.93
CA TRP A 494 -6.28 9.65 32.61
C TRP A 494 -5.77 8.53 31.68
N ALA A 495 -6.58 8.04 30.73
CA ALA A 495 -6.17 6.95 29.83
C ALA A 495 -4.98 7.36 28.96
N ALA A 496 -4.87 8.65 28.59
CA ALA A 496 -3.74 9.17 27.83
C ALA A 496 -2.39 9.10 28.57
N PHE A 497 -2.41 8.94 29.90
CA PHE A 497 -1.23 8.84 30.75
C PHE A 497 -0.90 7.40 31.19
N MET A 498 -1.82 6.47 30.93
CA MET A 498 -1.81 5.11 31.49
C MET A 498 -1.78 4.01 30.43
N GLN A 499 -2.52 4.23 29.34
CA GLN A 499 -2.65 3.30 28.25
C GLN A 499 -1.28 3.21 27.55
N GLY A 500 -0.68 2.03 27.60
CA GLY A 500 0.75 1.76 27.37
C GLY A 500 1.39 0.85 28.43
N SER A 501 0.58 0.12 29.20
CA SER A 501 0.99 -0.42 30.49
C SER A 501 2.18 -1.38 30.41
N ARG A 502 3.27 -0.99 31.09
CA ARG A 502 4.42 -1.82 31.49
C ARG A 502 4.04 -2.93 32.49
N ASP A 503 2.82 -3.44 32.45
CA ASP A 503 2.43 -4.48 33.37
C ASP A 503 2.84 -5.83 32.77
N ARG A 504 4.07 -6.20 33.09
CA ARG A 504 4.54 -7.57 32.97
C ARG A 504 3.61 -8.38 33.86
N ASP A 505 2.86 -9.32 33.29
CA ASP A 505 2.04 -10.26 34.09
C ASP A 505 2.85 -10.71 35.31
N THR A 506 2.21 -10.74 36.48
CA THR A 506 2.76 -11.16 37.79
C THR A 506 3.66 -12.39 37.75
N LEU A 507 3.52 -13.26 36.73
CA LEU A 507 4.34 -14.44 36.46
C LEU A 507 5.56 -14.22 35.53
N GLY A 508 5.88 -12.97 35.16
CA GLY A 508 6.96 -12.61 34.24
C GLY A 508 6.57 -12.63 32.75
N GLY A 509 5.28 -12.58 32.42
CA GLY A 509 4.76 -12.66 31.04
C GLY A 509 5.04 -11.42 30.17
N PRO A 510 4.78 -11.47 28.85
CA PRO A 510 5.06 -10.36 27.95
C PRO A 510 4.21 -9.11 28.23
N TYR A 511 4.75 -7.92 27.94
CA TYR A 511 3.99 -6.66 27.94
C TYR A 511 2.78 -6.80 27.02
N ASN A 512 1.57 -6.61 27.56
CA ASN A 512 0.34 -6.51 26.77
C ASN A 512 -0.16 -5.06 26.77
N LEU A 513 -0.87 -4.67 25.72
CA LEU A 513 -1.31 -3.28 25.55
C LEU A 513 -2.51 -2.92 26.44
N ALA A 514 -3.17 -3.93 27.03
CA ALA A 514 -4.49 -3.81 27.60
C ALA A 514 -4.66 -4.38 29.02
N SER A 515 -3.64 -4.88 29.74
CA SER A 515 -3.83 -5.50 31.08
C SER A 515 -4.56 -4.59 32.06
N LEU A 516 -4.31 -3.29 31.99
CA LEU A 516 -4.93 -2.26 32.83
C LEU A 516 -6.45 -2.17 32.64
N THR A 517 -6.97 -2.67 31.52
CA THR A 517 -8.41 -2.75 31.21
C THR A 517 -8.92 -4.18 31.08
N ASP A 518 -8.08 -5.18 30.78
CA ASP A 518 -8.48 -6.55 30.45
C ASP A 518 -8.49 -7.47 31.69
N THR A 519 -7.72 -7.16 32.73
CA THR A 519 -7.70 -7.96 33.96
C THR A 519 -8.74 -7.45 34.96
N THR A 520 -9.36 -8.37 35.70
CA THR A 520 -10.37 -8.06 36.74
C THR A 520 -9.75 -7.39 37.99
N ASN A 521 -8.46 -7.06 37.97
CA ASN A 521 -7.76 -6.48 39.09
C ASN A 521 -8.06 -4.97 39.15
N TYR A 522 -9.03 -4.62 40.00
CA TYR A 522 -9.17 -3.40 40.81
C TYR A 522 -8.96 -2.01 40.20
N VAL A 523 -8.87 -1.84 38.87
CA VAL A 523 -9.08 -0.53 38.19
C VAL A 523 -10.50 -0.42 37.63
N ALA A 524 -11.42 -1.29 38.10
CA ALA A 524 -12.75 -1.51 37.56
C ALA A 524 -13.74 -0.33 37.77
N ASP A 525 -13.33 0.76 38.41
CA ASP A 525 -14.11 2.00 38.51
C ASP A 525 -13.50 3.16 37.70
N GLY A 526 -12.33 2.98 37.08
CA GLY A 526 -11.72 3.99 36.20
C GLY A 526 -11.39 5.31 36.90
N GLU A 527 -11.28 5.31 38.24
CA GLU A 527 -11.01 6.51 39.03
C GLU A 527 -9.59 6.48 39.61
N VAL A 528 -8.77 7.47 39.24
CA VAL A 528 -7.67 7.89 40.11
C VAL A 528 -8.31 8.76 41.20
N SER A 529 -8.57 8.19 42.38
CA SER A 529 -9.32 8.85 43.47
C SER A 529 -8.56 10.01 44.15
N THR A 530 -7.34 10.32 43.70
CA THR A 530 -6.49 11.31 44.34
C THR A 530 -6.68 12.71 43.73
N THR A 531 -6.91 13.71 44.58
CA THR A 531 -6.85 15.14 44.20
C THR A 531 -5.43 15.58 43.81
N THR A 532 -4.43 14.79 44.19
CA THR A 532 -3.03 14.94 43.77
C THR A 532 -2.76 14.18 42.46
N PRO A 533 -1.99 14.76 41.51
CA PRO A 533 -1.56 14.04 40.32
C PRO A 533 -0.89 12.71 40.69
N PRO A 534 -1.12 11.63 39.93
CA PRO A 534 -0.40 10.39 40.17
C PRO A 534 1.11 10.66 40.05
N THR A 535 1.92 10.01 40.88
CA THR A 535 3.36 10.27 40.90
C THR A 535 3.97 9.81 39.58
N ILE A 536 4.33 10.75 38.70
CA ILE A 536 4.98 10.45 37.42
C ILE A 536 6.48 10.35 37.64
N HIS A 537 7.12 9.34 37.05
CA HIS A 537 8.56 9.21 37.02
C HIS A 537 9.16 10.48 36.39
N SER A 538 9.83 11.29 37.20
CA SER A 538 10.33 12.63 36.83
C SER A 538 11.12 12.65 35.52
N THR A 539 11.89 11.59 35.26
CA THR A 539 12.71 11.45 34.05
C THR A 539 12.00 10.80 32.86
N LYS A 540 11.00 9.94 33.08
CA LYS A 540 10.54 9.00 32.04
C LYS A 540 9.05 9.11 31.72
N GLY A 541 8.32 9.96 32.45
CA GLY A 541 6.93 10.31 32.15
C GLY A 541 5.90 9.20 32.39
N TYR A 542 6.32 7.97 32.68
CA TYR A 542 5.44 6.88 33.07
C TYR A 542 5.06 6.98 34.55
N LEU A 543 3.96 6.34 34.94
CA LEU A 543 3.58 6.26 36.35
C LEU A 543 4.67 5.58 37.20
N ASN A 544 5.14 6.28 38.22
CA ASN A 544 5.95 5.66 39.24
C ASN A 544 5.12 4.59 39.99
N THR A 545 5.77 3.55 40.49
CA THR A 545 5.19 2.30 41.03
C THR A 545 4.41 2.45 42.35
N GLY A 546 3.68 3.55 42.55
CA GLY A 546 3.00 3.90 43.80
C GLY A 546 1.53 4.27 43.63
N ILE A 547 0.85 3.73 42.61
CA ILE A 547 -0.60 3.48 42.77
C ILE A 547 -0.64 2.11 43.45
N ASP A 548 -0.51 2.12 44.78
CA ASP A 548 -0.32 0.91 45.57
C ASP A 548 -1.45 -0.10 45.32
N ASP A 549 -1.04 -1.27 44.82
CA ASP A 549 -1.71 -2.56 45.01
C ASP A 549 -1.37 -3.01 46.43
N ASP A 550 -2.03 -2.45 47.45
CA ASP A 550 -1.66 -2.76 48.83
C ASP A 550 -2.00 -4.22 49.15
N THR A 551 -0.95 -4.94 49.50
CA THR A 551 -0.92 -6.30 50.03
C THR A 551 -1.57 -6.41 51.42
N SER A 552 -2.11 -5.32 51.98
CA SER A 552 -2.71 -5.27 53.32
C SER A 552 -4.18 -5.69 53.40
N GLY A 553 -4.87 -5.92 52.27
CA GLY A 553 -6.24 -6.44 52.27
C GLY A 553 -7.27 -5.56 53.02
N LEU A 554 -6.95 -4.28 53.25
CA LEU A 554 -7.80 -3.37 54.00
C LEU A 554 -7.78 -1.95 53.40
N GLU A 555 -8.42 -1.77 52.25
CA GLU A 555 -8.96 -0.45 51.89
C GLU A 555 -10.45 -0.55 51.53
N ARG A 556 -11.23 0.20 52.32
CA ARG A 556 -12.66 0.42 52.12
C ARG A 556 -12.83 1.35 50.93
N ARG A 557 -13.71 0.95 50.01
CA ARG A 557 -14.37 1.89 49.09
C ARG A 557 -14.94 3.06 49.92
N GLY A 558 -14.51 4.27 49.56
CA GLY A 558 -15.24 5.50 49.81
C GLY A 558 -15.94 5.86 48.50
N ASP A 559 -16.93 5.05 48.16
CA ASP A 559 -17.73 5.09 46.95
C ASP A 559 -18.62 6.35 46.94
N ALA A 560 -18.03 7.44 46.47
CA ALA A 560 -18.72 8.51 45.77
C ALA A 560 -17.69 9.23 44.88
N PRO A 561 -17.89 9.25 43.55
CA PRO A 561 -17.23 10.23 42.70
C PRO A 561 -17.45 11.61 43.33
N PRO A 562 -16.47 12.54 43.34
CA PRO A 562 -16.82 13.93 43.58
C PRO A 562 -17.93 14.29 42.60
N ALA A 563 -19.03 14.84 43.10
CA ALA A 563 -20.19 15.13 42.28
C ALA A 563 -19.76 15.85 40.99
N ILE A 564 -20.24 15.36 39.84
CA ILE A 564 -20.04 15.92 38.49
C ILE A 564 -20.41 17.41 38.39
N THR A 565 -20.97 17.99 39.44
CA THR A 565 -21.13 19.43 39.63
C THR A 565 -19.81 20.20 39.59
N ASP A 566 -18.65 19.56 39.76
CA ASP A 566 -17.34 20.20 39.59
C ASP A 566 -16.61 19.77 38.30
N PRO A 567 -16.85 20.46 37.17
CA PRO A 567 -16.09 20.25 35.92
C PRO A 567 -14.58 20.54 36.03
N SER A 568 -14.06 20.90 37.21
CA SER A 568 -12.63 21.08 37.47
C SER A 568 -11.86 19.80 37.81
N ASN A 569 -12.50 18.63 38.02
CA ASN A 569 -11.76 17.37 38.21
C ASN A 569 -11.25 16.81 36.86
N TRP A 570 -10.12 17.35 36.42
CA TRP A 570 -9.60 17.18 35.07
C TRP A 570 -9.35 15.72 34.68
N TRP A 571 -8.95 14.83 35.60
CA TRP A 571 -8.52 13.46 35.26
C TRP A 571 -9.63 12.57 34.67
N ASN A 572 -10.88 12.77 35.12
CA ASN A 572 -12.05 12.03 34.64
C ASN A 572 -12.78 12.76 33.50
N SER A 573 -12.27 13.92 33.05
CA SER A 573 -12.84 14.63 31.90
C SER A 573 -12.66 13.83 30.60
N ILE A 574 -13.67 13.87 29.75
CA ILE A 574 -13.66 13.17 28.46
C ILE A 574 -13.14 14.11 27.38
N VAL A 575 -11.99 13.75 26.83
CA VAL A 575 -11.22 14.57 25.90
C VAL A 575 -11.11 13.90 24.53
N PRO A 576 -10.86 14.67 23.45
CA PRO A 576 -10.50 14.09 22.16
C PRO A 576 -9.25 13.22 22.27
N ILE A 577 -9.08 12.28 21.34
CA ILE A 577 -7.86 11.50 21.26
C ILE A 577 -6.86 12.29 20.41
N ASN A 578 -5.85 12.86 21.06
CA ASN A 578 -4.80 13.64 20.40
C ASN A 578 -3.43 13.04 20.68
N VAL A 579 -2.55 13.13 19.67
CA VAL A 579 -1.12 12.80 19.74
C VAL A 579 -0.30 14.01 19.33
N TYR A 580 0.78 14.32 20.04
CA TYR A 580 1.72 15.33 19.57
C TYR A 580 2.77 14.69 18.64
N ASN A 581 2.66 14.96 17.36
CA ASN A 581 3.62 14.52 16.36
C ASN A 581 4.75 15.56 16.24
N VAL A 582 5.87 15.30 16.92
CA VAL A 582 7.04 16.20 16.92
C VAL A 582 7.57 16.48 15.51
N ARG A 583 7.46 15.52 14.56
CA ARG A 583 7.93 15.73 13.18
C ARG A 583 7.12 16.81 12.46
N GLU A 584 5.83 16.89 12.76
CA GLU A 584 4.93 17.86 12.14
C GLU A 584 4.93 19.20 12.90
N GLY A 585 5.20 19.18 14.20
CA GLY A 585 5.29 20.36 15.07
C GLY A 585 6.65 21.06 15.11
N LEU A 586 7.72 20.43 14.65
CA LEU A 586 9.07 21.01 14.69
C LEU A 586 9.26 22.05 13.59
N ILE A 587 9.24 23.32 13.96
CA ILE A 587 9.36 24.45 13.03
C ILE A 587 10.69 25.23 13.12
N HIS A 588 11.50 24.94 14.13
CA HIS A 588 12.83 25.52 14.34
C HIS A 588 13.88 24.43 14.52
N SER A 589 15.16 24.79 14.37
CA SER A 589 16.28 23.87 14.60
C SER A 589 16.28 23.27 16.03
N ARG A 590 15.57 23.86 16.99
CA ARG A 590 15.30 23.30 18.33
C ARG A 590 13.93 23.75 18.84
N LEU A 591 13.05 22.82 19.23
CA LEU A 591 11.95 23.12 20.17
C LEU A 591 12.57 23.36 21.54
N ASN A 592 12.30 24.49 22.19
CA ASN A 592 12.68 24.62 23.59
C ASN A 592 11.73 23.78 24.47
N SER A 593 12.15 23.44 25.69
CA SER A 593 11.41 22.53 26.57
C SER A 593 10.02 22.99 27.01
N ASN A 594 9.65 24.22 26.65
CA ASN A 594 8.44 24.91 27.06
C ASN A 594 7.51 25.23 25.86
N GLN A 595 7.95 25.01 24.62
CA GLN A 595 7.21 25.36 23.41
C GLN A 595 6.56 24.14 22.75
N ILE A 596 5.31 24.30 22.34
CA ILE A 596 4.55 23.34 21.55
C ILE A 596 3.74 24.10 20.52
N TYR A 597 3.52 23.49 19.35
CA TYR A 597 2.83 24.14 18.23
C TYR A 597 1.55 23.38 17.87
N GLU A 598 0.49 24.11 17.53
CA GLU A 598 -0.80 23.48 17.25
C GLU A 598 -0.72 22.55 16.05
N ARG A 599 0.08 22.90 15.03
CA ARG A 599 0.29 22.06 13.83
C ARG A 599 0.83 20.66 14.14
N GLY A 600 1.49 20.47 15.29
CA GLY A 600 2.00 19.16 15.73
C GLY A 600 0.92 18.31 16.41
N ILE A 601 -0.20 18.90 16.82
CA ILE A 601 -1.30 18.17 17.46
C ILE A 601 -2.11 17.46 16.37
N THR A 602 -2.07 16.13 16.38
CA THR A 602 -2.80 15.27 15.46
C THR A 602 -4.00 14.68 16.18
N SER A 603 -5.20 14.89 15.63
CA SER A 603 -6.43 14.26 16.12
C SER A 603 -6.57 12.86 15.56
N VAL A 604 -6.88 11.89 16.42
CA VAL A 604 -6.80 10.47 16.10
C VAL A 604 -8.16 9.79 16.22
N VAL A 605 -8.51 8.99 15.21
CA VAL A 605 -9.58 8.00 15.27
C VAL A 605 -8.96 6.65 15.60
N GLU A 606 -9.31 6.06 16.74
CA GLU A 606 -8.78 4.73 17.08
C GLU A 606 -9.70 3.60 16.62
N ILE A 607 -9.07 2.55 16.10
CA ILE A 607 -9.72 1.30 15.73
C ILE A 607 -9.16 0.17 16.61
N ASN A 608 -10.02 -0.45 17.42
CA ASN A 608 -9.68 -1.64 18.17
C ASN A 608 -9.73 -2.86 17.24
N MET A 609 -8.55 -3.33 16.84
CA MET A 609 -8.42 -4.35 15.80
C MET A 609 -8.93 -5.72 16.26
N LYS A 610 -8.77 -6.08 17.54
CA LYS A 610 -9.32 -7.31 18.11
C LYS A 610 -10.86 -7.30 18.09
N ASN A 611 -11.49 -6.19 18.46
CA ASN A 611 -12.95 -6.09 18.42
C ASN A 611 -13.50 -6.00 17.00
N LEU A 612 -12.79 -5.33 16.10
CA LEU A 612 -13.09 -5.38 14.68
C LEU A 612 -13.05 -6.83 14.16
N ALA A 613 -12.01 -7.58 14.52
CA ALA A 613 -11.87 -8.99 14.17
C ALA A 613 -13.02 -9.85 14.73
N ARG A 614 -13.46 -9.61 15.97
CA ARG A 614 -14.64 -10.26 16.56
C ARG A 614 -15.92 -9.92 15.79
N TRP A 615 -16.09 -8.65 15.41
CA TRP A 615 -17.26 -8.21 14.65
C TRP A 615 -17.33 -8.87 13.28
N VAL A 616 -16.26 -8.78 12.48
CA VAL A 616 -16.22 -9.47 11.18
C VAL A 616 -16.19 -11.00 11.33
N GLY A 617 -15.77 -11.50 12.49
CA GLY A 617 -15.88 -12.90 12.91
C GLY A 617 -17.31 -13.36 13.19
N GLY A 618 -18.28 -12.43 13.27
CA GLY A 618 -19.68 -12.72 13.58
C GLY A 618 -19.97 -12.95 15.07
N VAL A 619 -19.02 -12.66 15.97
CA VAL A 619 -19.19 -12.83 17.42
C VAL A 619 -20.41 -12.04 17.93
N TYR A 620 -20.65 -10.86 17.33
CA TYR A 620 -21.77 -9.99 17.70
C TYR A 620 -23.05 -10.23 16.89
N ASP A 621 -23.05 -11.10 15.87
CA ASP A 621 -24.20 -11.30 14.94
C ASP A 621 -25.49 -11.76 15.65
N SER A 622 -25.34 -12.57 16.71
CA SER A 622 -26.47 -13.13 17.46
C SER A 622 -27.07 -12.16 18.49
N THR A 623 -26.44 -11.00 18.75
CA THR A 623 -26.76 -10.16 19.93
C THR A 623 -26.79 -8.65 19.64
N LEU A 624 -25.81 -8.12 18.90
CA LEU A 624 -25.73 -6.70 18.47
C LEU A 624 -26.70 -6.40 17.34
N LEU A 625 -27.09 -7.45 16.62
CA LEU A 625 -27.67 -7.40 15.28
C LEU A 625 -28.94 -8.27 15.15
N ALA A 626 -29.51 -8.65 16.30
CA ALA A 626 -30.79 -9.35 16.38
C ALA A 626 -31.95 -8.34 16.30
N GLY A 627 -32.88 -8.53 15.37
CA GLY A 627 -34.07 -7.67 15.21
C GLY A 627 -33.85 -6.38 14.40
N SER A 628 -32.60 -5.98 14.13
CA SER A 628 -32.32 -5.17 12.95
C SER A 628 -32.56 -6.05 11.72
N ALA A 629 -33.27 -5.54 10.70
CA ALA A 629 -33.34 -6.15 9.37
C ALA A 629 -31.93 -6.57 8.87
N PRO A 630 -31.80 -7.43 7.86
CA PRO A 630 -30.60 -8.25 7.58
C PRO A 630 -29.37 -7.45 7.08
N ASP A 631 -29.05 -6.29 7.66
CA ASP A 631 -28.21 -5.28 7.03
C ASP A 631 -26.85 -5.10 7.73
N ALA A 632 -26.70 -5.52 8.99
CA ALA A 632 -25.50 -5.22 9.79
C ALA A 632 -24.65 -6.42 10.25
N ARG A 633 -24.94 -7.64 9.76
CA ARG A 633 -24.25 -8.91 10.10
C ARG A 633 -22.96 -9.13 9.32
N ALA A 634 -22.01 -9.84 9.92
CA ALA A 634 -20.78 -10.26 9.24
C ALA A 634 -21.07 -11.11 7.99
N SER A 635 -22.22 -11.78 7.92
CA SER A 635 -22.69 -12.52 6.73
C SER A 635 -22.94 -11.65 5.51
N ASN A 636 -23.19 -10.36 5.71
CA ASN A 636 -23.56 -9.44 4.62
C ASN A 636 -22.36 -8.75 3.99
N ILE A 637 -21.18 -8.96 4.55
CA ILE A 637 -19.94 -8.31 4.14
C ILE A 637 -19.28 -9.18 3.05
N LYS A 638 -18.89 -8.60 1.91
CA LYS A 638 -18.25 -9.31 0.78
C LYS A 638 -16.97 -10.07 1.23
N ARG A 639 -16.88 -11.40 0.98
CA ARG A 639 -15.89 -12.30 1.63
C ARG A 639 -14.78 -12.91 0.76
N GLY A 640 -14.67 -12.55 -0.53
CA GLY A 640 -13.84 -13.27 -1.52
C GLY A 640 -12.42 -13.61 -1.03
N ASP A 641 -11.67 -12.60 -0.56
CA ASP A 641 -10.26 -12.73 -0.14
C ASP A 641 -10.02 -12.30 1.34
N GLY A 642 -11.09 -11.88 2.04
CA GLY A 642 -11.05 -11.25 3.36
C GLY A 642 -11.76 -9.88 3.38
N TYR A 643 -11.33 -8.99 4.27
CA TYR A 643 -11.98 -7.68 4.48
C TYR A 643 -11.05 -6.49 4.25
N ILE A 644 -11.61 -5.42 3.67
CA ILE A 644 -10.95 -4.12 3.54
C ILE A 644 -11.73 -3.11 4.39
N LEU A 645 -11.04 -2.52 5.38
CA LEU A 645 -11.51 -1.39 6.16
C LEU A 645 -10.94 -0.10 5.56
N TYR A 646 -11.81 0.78 5.07
CA TYR A 646 -11.46 2.11 4.59
C TYR A 646 -11.87 3.19 5.59
N VAL A 647 -10.93 4.04 6.01
CA VAL A 647 -11.19 5.15 6.93
C VAL A 647 -10.77 6.46 6.29
N SER A 648 -11.61 7.47 6.37
CA SER A 648 -11.32 8.81 5.86
C SER A 648 -11.90 9.85 6.81
N ASP A 649 -11.02 10.61 7.43
CA ASP A 649 -11.37 11.76 8.26
C ASP A 649 -10.86 13.03 7.57
N ARG A 650 -11.79 13.83 7.05
CA ARG A 650 -11.57 15.11 6.37
C ARG A 650 -12.02 16.30 7.21
N ARG A 651 -12.16 16.15 8.54
CA ARG A 651 -12.46 17.31 9.40
C ARG A 651 -11.29 18.30 9.32
N GLY A 652 -11.57 19.58 9.14
CA GLY A 652 -10.58 20.63 8.93
C GLY A 652 -9.99 20.70 7.52
N ASP A 653 -10.36 19.78 6.61
CA ASP A 653 -10.01 19.86 5.18
C ASP A 653 -10.75 21.06 4.58
N SER A 654 -10.00 22.01 4.06
CA SER A 654 -10.56 23.21 3.48
C SER A 654 -9.75 23.58 2.25
N VAL A 655 -10.44 23.83 1.15
CA VAL A 655 -9.83 24.19 -0.12
C VAL A 655 -9.93 25.70 -0.36
N PRO A 656 -8.95 26.32 -1.05
CA PRO A 656 -9.07 27.70 -1.53
C PRO A 656 -10.35 27.91 -2.37
N VAL A 657 -10.90 29.12 -2.34
CA VAL A 657 -12.22 29.48 -2.88
C VAL A 657 -12.48 28.88 -4.27
N GLY A 658 -13.45 27.96 -4.35
CA GLY A 658 -13.93 27.34 -5.60
C GLY A 658 -13.52 25.87 -5.83
N GLY A 659 -12.65 25.30 -4.98
CA GLY A 659 -12.27 23.87 -5.04
C GLY A 659 -13.24 22.92 -4.32
N THR A 660 -13.00 21.61 -4.45
CA THR A 660 -13.62 20.58 -3.61
C THR A 660 -12.57 19.93 -2.72
N THR A 661 -12.86 19.79 -1.42
CA THR A 661 -12.04 19.05 -0.43
C THR A 661 -11.47 17.77 -1.03
N ASN A 662 -10.17 17.60 -0.93
CA ASN A 662 -9.38 16.63 -1.70
C ASN A 662 -8.60 15.68 -0.76
N GLY A 663 -8.72 15.85 0.56
CA GLY A 663 -7.99 15.11 1.59
C GLY A 663 -6.48 15.34 1.54
N ILE A 664 -6.03 16.44 0.93
CA ILE A 664 -4.63 16.90 0.85
C ILE A 664 -4.49 18.04 1.84
N VAL A 665 -3.33 18.20 2.48
CA VAL A 665 -3.04 19.47 3.13
C VAL A 665 -2.60 20.46 2.05
N ASP A 666 -3.44 21.43 1.71
CA ASP A 666 -3.21 22.41 0.64
C ASP A 666 -2.24 23.53 1.07
N ASN A 667 -1.21 23.21 1.88
CA ASN A 667 -0.10 24.12 2.18
C ASN A 667 1.23 23.41 1.93
N GLU A 668 1.60 23.36 0.65
CA GLU A 668 2.79 22.69 0.12
C GLU A 668 4.05 23.56 0.22
N ASP A 669 3.90 24.84 0.56
CA ASP A 669 5.01 25.75 0.86
C ASP A 669 5.59 25.46 2.26
N ILE A 670 6.20 24.28 2.39
CA ILE A 670 6.72 23.75 3.66
C ILE A 670 8.17 24.21 3.91
N TYR A 671 8.88 24.61 2.84
CA TYR A 671 10.33 24.76 2.82
C TYR A 671 10.85 26.18 2.61
N ILE A 672 10.04 27.12 2.13
CA ILE A 672 10.49 28.49 1.81
C ILE A 672 10.31 29.47 2.97
N PHE A 673 11.25 30.42 3.02
CA PHE A 673 11.18 31.65 3.81
C PHE A 673 10.41 32.72 3.05
N PRO A 674 9.58 33.55 3.71
CA PRO A 674 8.90 34.62 3.01
C PRO A 674 9.93 35.55 2.35
N SER A 675 9.81 35.70 1.02
CA SER A 675 10.27 36.91 0.37
C SER A 675 9.46 38.07 0.94
N THR A 676 9.99 39.29 0.91
CA THR A 676 9.34 40.50 1.46
C THR A 676 8.02 40.89 0.77
N SER A 677 7.44 40.01 -0.04
CA SER A 677 6.16 40.18 -0.72
C SER A 677 5.00 39.80 0.20
N THR A 678 4.08 40.75 0.39
CA THR A 678 2.82 40.60 1.16
C THR A 678 1.73 39.83 0.40
N THR A 679 2.03 39.30 -0.79
CA THR A 679 1.05 38.61 -1.65
C THR A 679 1.38 37.14 -1.84
N GLY A 680 1.61 36.36 -0.77
CA GLY A 680 1.71 34.89 -0.82
C GLY A 680 2.67 34.32 -1.87
N SER A 681 3.60 35.15 -2.37
CA SER A 681 4.43 34.85 -3.52
C SER A 681 5.83 34.64 -2.96
N SER A 682 6.25 33.37 -2.95
CA SER A 682 7.66 33.01 -2.75
C SER A 682 8.55 33.90 -3.65
N ALA A 683 9.82 34.10 -3.29
CA ALA A 683 10.76 34.83 -4.15
C ALA A 683 10.83 34.23 -5.58
N ASP A 684 10.39 32.98 -5.73
CA ASP A 684 10.36 32.21 -6.98
C ASP A 684 9.11 32.41 -7.85
N ALA A 685 8.07 33.08 -7.34
CA ALA A 685 6.94 33.52 -8.17
C ALA A 685 7.36 34.47 -9.31
N SER A 686 8.57 35.04 -9.22
CA SER A 686 9.16 35.85 -10.29
C SER A 686 9.80 35.02 -11.42
N THR A 687 10.09 33.72 -11.20
CA THR A 687 10.61 32.80 -12.23
C THR A 687 9.61 31.72 -12.66
N GLY A 688 8.62 31.39 -11.82
CA GLY A 688 7.61 30.36 -12.08
C GLY A 688 8.12 28.91 -11.93
N THR A 689 9.27 28.72 -11.28
CA THR A 689 9.84 27.39 -10.99
C THR A 689 9.41 26.94 -9.59
N LEU A 690 9.16 25.64 -9.39
CA LEU A 690 8.87 25.05 -8.09
C LEU A 690 10.16 24.47 -7.49
N ASP A 691 10.45 24.76 -6.22
CA ASP A 691 11.61 24.20 -5.52
C ASP A 691 11.34 22.76 -5.00
N PRO A 692 12.39 21.98 -4.69
CA PRO A 692 12.23 20.66 -4.08
C PRO A 692 11.43 20.71 -2.78
N GLY A 693 10.25 20.09 -2.81
CA GLY A 693 9.34 20.02 -1.66
C GLY A 693 8.13 20.95 -1.76
N GLU A 694 8.12 21.85 -2.74
CA GLU A 694 6.92 22.50 -3.27
C GLU A 694 6.31 21.59 -4.34
N ASP A 695 4.99 21.57 -4.47
CA ASP A 695 4.24 20.61 -5.29
C ASP A 695 4.40 19.16 -4.80
N VAL A 696 3.81 18.87 -3.63
CA VAL A 696 3.82 17.53 -3.04
C VAL A 696 2.84 16.61 -3.79
N ASN A 697 1.74 17.18 -4.30
CA ASN A 697 0.69 16.47 -5.01
C ASN A 697 1.07 16.12 -6.48
N GLY A 698 2.06 16.77 -7.08
CA GLY A 698 2.58 16.55 -8.43
C GLY A 698 1.78 17.22 -9.55
N ASP A 699 1.00 18.27 -9.27
CA ASP A 699 0.17 18.97 -10.27
C ASP A 699 0.90 20.13 -10.98
N GLY A 700 2.14 20.42 -10.58
CA GLY A 700 2.97 21.47 -11.16
C GLY A 700 2.61 22.87 -10.69
N LEU A 701 1.75 23.02 -9.66
CA LEU A 701 1.37 24.28 -9.04
C LEU A 701 1.76 24.27 -7.55
N LEU A 702 1.97 25.46 -6.99
CA LEU A 702 2.15 25.61 -5.54
C LEU A 702 0.79 25.84 -4.88
N SER A 703 0.41 24.97 -3.95
CA SER A 703 -0.75 25.20 -3.08
C SER A 703 -0.35 25.83 -1.73
N SER A 704 -0.95 26.97 -1.36
CA SER A 704 -0.65 27.70 -0.11
C SER A 704 -1.90 28.18 0.65
N ASN A 705 -2.52 27.26 1.41
CA ASN A 705 -3.67 27.51 2.25
C ASN A 705 -3.30 27.51 3.74
N ILE A 706 -2.99 28.70 4.27
CA ILE A 706 -2.63 28.88 5.67
C ILE A 706 -3.76 28.58 6.67
N LEU A 707 -5.02 28.53 6.19
CA LEU A 707 -6.17 28.20 7.02
C LEU A 707 -6.26 26.68 7.28
N GLU A 708 -5.72 25.88 6.37
CA GLU A 708 -5.70 24.43 6.48
C GLU A 708 -4.47 23.91 7.24
N LEU A 709 -3.31 24.52 7.01
CA LEU A 709 -2.10 24.30 7.80
C LEU A 709 -1.29 25.60 7.87
N PRO A 710 -0.92 26.10 9.07
CA PRO A 710 -0.20 27.36 9.18
C PRO A 710 1.26 27.23 8.72
N TYR A 711 1.87 28.36 8.31
CA TYR A 711 3.29 28.42 7.99
C TYR A 711 4.16 28.04 9.21
N PRO A 712 5.34 27.43 8.99
CA PRO A 712 6.28 27.11 10.06
C PRO A 712 6.94 28.33 10.71
N PHE A 713 6.86 29.54 10.16
CA PHE A 713 7.56 30.70 10.72
C PHE A 713 6.61 31.83 11.09
N PRO A 714 6.88 32.57 12.19
CA PRO A 714 6.19 33.82 12.45
C PRO A 714 6.58 34.81 11.35
N TYR A 715 5.62 35.16 10.50
CA TYR A 715 5.76 36.21 9.51
C TYR A 715 5.98 37.52 10.27
N ILE A 716 7.18 38.11 10.21
CA ILE A 716 7.42 39.45 10.74
C ILE A 716 6.79 40.42 9.75
N THR A 717 5.48 40.67 9.86
CA THR A 717 4.89 41.86 9.24
C THR A 717 3.91 42.55 10.17
N THR A 718 3.69 43.82 9.86
CA THR A 718 2.68 44.68 10.45
C THR A 718 1.24 44.27 10.07
N ASP A 719 1.05 43.19 9.31
CA ASP A 719 -0.28 42.69 8.92
C ASP A 719 -0.86 41.77 9.99
N VAL A 720 -1.93 42.24 10.63
CA VAL A 720 -2.70 41.55 11.69
C VAL A 720 -3.45 40.31 11.16
N ASN A 721 -3.40 40.04 9.85
CA ASN A 721 -4.18 39.00 9.18
C ASN A 721 -3.39 37.72 8.82
N VAL A 722 -2.07 37.66 9.06
CA VAL A 722 -1.32 36.41 8.90
C VAL A 722 -1.45 35.57 10.17
N ILE A 723 -2.21 34.47 10.09
CA ILE A 723 -2.39 33.54 11.20
C ILE A 723 -1.09 32.75 11.38
N THR A 724 -0.22 33.25 12.25
CA THR A 724 0.93 32.47 12.75
C THR A 724 0.43 31.25 13.53
N ASP A 725 1.18 30.14 13.50
CA ASP A 725 0.89 28.98 14.35
C ASP A 725 0.78 29.47 15.79
N PHE A 726 -0.47 29.49 16.29
CA PHE A 726 -0.76 30.06 17.59
C PHE A 726 -0.07 29.13 18.58
N THR A 727 1.04 29.59 19.16
CA THR A 727 1.58 28.92 20.34
C THR A 727 0.41 28.92 21.33
N PRO A 728 -0.12 27.78 21.79
CA PRO A 728 -0.98 27.80 22.95
C PRO A 728 -0.16 28.55 24.01
N THR A 729 -0.60 29.74 24.43
CA THR A 729 0.22 30.65 25.22
C THR A 729 0.57 29.95 26.53
N PHE A 730 1.79 29.40 26.57
CA PHE A 730 2.39 28.77 27.72
C PHE A 730 3.54 29.66 28.13
N THR A 731 3.21 30.79 28.74
CA THR A 731 4.16 31.61 29.45
C THR A 731 4.37 30.95 30.81
N PRO A 732 5.48 30.24 31.07
CA PRO A 732 5.79 29.84 32.43
C PRO A 732 5.89 31.11 33.26
N THR A 733 5.21 31.15 34.40
CA THR A 733 5.16 32.33 35.30
C THR A 733 6.51 32.70 35.91
N VAL A 734 7.59 32.00 35.56
CA VAL A 734 8.95 32.31 36.02
C VAL A 734 9.93 32.16 34.85
N ALA A 735 10.66 33.25 34.57
CA ALA A 735 11.88 33.23 33.79
C ALA A 735 12.96 32.46 34.58
N ALA A 736 12.85 31.14 34.63
CA ALA A 736 13.87 30.30 35.25
C ALA A 736 14.98 30.03 34.21
N PRO A 737 16.25 30.33 34.54
CA PRO A 737 17.38 29.94 33.71
C PRO A 737 17.42 28.41 33.59
N TRP A 738 18.08 27.94 32.54
CA TRP A 738 18.37 26.55 32.11
C TRP A 738 18.74 25.59 33.27
N THR A 739 17.79 25.30 34.15
CA THR A 739 17.94 24.44 35.31
C THR A 739 17.32 23.11 34.96
N TRP A 740 18.15 22.08 35.02
CA TRP A 740 17.76 20.68 34.94
C TRP A 740 16.62 20.41 35.92
N GLY A 741 15.41 20.22 35.39
CA GLY A 741 14.20 20.06 36.21
C GLY A 741 13.17 21.15 35.98
N VAL A 742 12.69 21.31 34.73
CA VAL A 742 11.37 21.93 34.51
C VAL A 742 10.39 21.20 35.44
N ALA A 743 9.77 21.90 36.38
CA ALA A 743 8.90 21.27 37.37
C ALA A 743 7.88 20.39 36.63
N THR A 744 7.84 19.09 36.94
CA THR A 744 6.97 18.08 36.29
C THR A 744 5.52 18.57 36.10
N ALA A 745 5.07 19.47 36.99
CA ALA A 745 3.80 20.19 36.92
C ALA A 745 3.57 20.99 35.61
N GLU A 746 4.57 21.70 35.10
CA GLU A 746 4.45 22.50 33.85
C GLU A 746 4.34 21.58 32.63
N ARG A 747 5.15 20.53 32.56
CA ARG A 747 5.08 19.50 31.50
C ARG A 747 3.73 18.79 31.53
N LEU A 748 3.21 18.49 32.72
CA LEU A 748 1.90 17.90 32.94
C LEU A 748 0.77 18.83 32.47
N ASN A 749 0.79 20.11 32.86
CA ASN A 749 -0.20 21.10 32.44
C ASN A 749 -0.22 21.27 30.92
N ARG A 750 0.96 21.27 30.28
CA ARG A 750 1.06 21.26 28.82
C ARG A 750 0.37 20.06 28.20
N ALA A 751 0.70 18.85 28.65
CA ALA A 751 0.10 17.63 28.14
C ALA A 751 -1.43 17.63 28.27
N LYS A 752 -1.96 18.08 29.41
CA LYS A 752 -3.41 18.23 29.61
C LYS A 752 -4.07 19.12 28.56
N LYS A 753 -3.47 20.28 28.21
CA LYS A 753 -4.06 21.13 27.17
C LYS A 753 -3.98 20.50 25.79
N VAL A 754 -2.85 19.87 25.43
CA VAL A 754 -2.71 19.18 24.14
C VAL A 754 -3.77 18.08 23.99
N LEU A 755 -3.98 17.29 25.04
CA LEU A 755 -4.94 16.19 25.05
C LEU A 755 -6.40 16.69 24.99
N SER A 756 -6.70 17.86 25.55
CA SER A 756 -8.03 18.46 25.50
C SER A 756 -8.25 19.43 24.32
N HIS A 757 -7.23 19.67 23.50
CA HIS A 757 -7.26 20.67 22.43
C HIS A 757 -8.21 20.26 21.29
N ASN A 758 -8.96 21.22 20.75
CA ASN A 758 -9.73 21.01 19.54
C ASN A 758 -8.92 21.46 18.32
N VAL A 759 -8.40 20.49 17.58
CA VAL A 759 -7.50 20.73 16.42
C VAL A 759 -8.26 21.41 15.28
N ARG A 760 -7.84 22.65 14.97
CA ARG A 760 -8.47 23.51 13.95
C ARG A 760 -8.07 23.16 12.52
N TYR A 761 -6.85 22.65 12.36
CA TYR A 761 -6.21 22.38 11.07
C TYR A 761 -6.52 20.97 10.56
N PHE A 762 -6.22 20.72 9.29
CA PHE A 762 -6.33 19.39 8.71
C PHE A 762 -5.18 18.48 9.17
N ARG A 763 -5.30 17.98 10.41
CA ARG A 763 -4.34 17.08 11.05
C ARG A 763 -5.06 15.89 11.66
N ARG A 764 -5.35 14.92 10.81
CA ARG A 764 -6.12 13.71 11.13
C ARG A 764 -5.27 12.45 10.95
N ALA A 765 -5.52 11.46 11.80
CA ALA A 765 -4.88 10.16 11.71
C ALA A 765 -5.80 9.04 12.19
N VAL A 766 -5.47 7.84 11.78
CA VAL A 766 -6.09 6.60 12.25
C VAL A 766 -5.08 5.86 13.12
N ARG A 767 -5.47 5.37 14.29
CA ARG A 767 -4.61 4.52 15.12
C ARG A 767 -5.18 3.13 15.23
N LEU A 768 -4.36 2.14 14.90
CA LEU A 768 -4.68 0.72 15.07
C LEU A 768 -4.08 0.26 16.38
N PHE A 769 -4.92 -0.20 17.30
CA PHE A 769 -4.49 -0.72 18.60
C PHE A 769 -5.15 -2.07 18.89
N ASN A 770 -4.59 -2.78 19.87
CA ASN A 770 -5.01 -4.14 20.24
C ASN A 770 -5.02 -5.08 19.02
N GLY A 771 -3.97 -5.00 18.20
CA GLY A 771 -3.87 -5.70 16.91
C GLY A 771 -3.05 -6.98 16.95
N GLU A 772 -2.60 -7.44 18.11
CA GLU A 772 -1.70 -8.61 18.21
C GLU A 772 -2.40 -9.94 17.94
N ARG A 773 -3.72 -10.01 18.20
CA ARG A 773 -4.61 -11.13 17.91
C ARG A 773 -5.79 -10.62 17.08
N ILE A 774 -5.73 -10.83 15.76
CA ILE A 774 -6.75 -10.41 14.80
C ILE A 774 -7.53 -11.59 14.21
N GLN A 775 -7.53 -12.73 14.90
CA GLN A 775 -8.43 -13.86 14.66
C GLN A 775 -9.31 -14.08 15.89
N ALA A 776 -10.59 -14.38 15.67
CA ALA A 776 -11.50 -14.86 16.71
C ALA A 776 -11.55 -16.39 16.66
N GLY A 777 -11.14 -17.07 17.73
CA GLY A 777 -11.06 -18.53 17.80
C GLY A 777 -9.88 -19.14 17.03
N ALA A 778 -9.83 -20.48 16.95
CA ALA A 778 -8.74 -21.20 16.29
C ALA A 778 -8.72 -20.94 14.77
N ALA A 779 -7.53 -20.66 14.23
CA ALA A 779 -7.30 -20.45 12.80
C ALA A 779 -7.69 -21.69 11.98
N THR A 780 -8.89 -21.67 11.40
CA THR A 780 -9.37 -22.70 10.46
C THR A 780 -9.53 -22.08 9.08
N ALA A 781 -9.37 -22.85 8.00
CA ALA A 781 -9.54 -22.32 6.64
C ALA A 781 -10.94 -21.71 6.39
N THR A 782 -11.92 -22.07 7.23
CA THR A 782 -13.32 -21.63 7.17
C THR A 782 -13.62 -20.38 8.02
N SER A 783 -12.69 -19.89 8.84
CA SER A 783 -12.90 -18.67 9.63
C SER A 783 -12.91 -17.42 8.75
N ASN A 784 -13.64 -16.38 9.18
CA ASN A 784 -13.80 -15.12 8.45
C ASN A 784 -12.46 -14.36 8.28
N LEU A 785 -11.59 -14.42 9.29
CA LEU A 785 -10.17 -14.07 9.20
C LEU A 785 -9.37 -15.34 9.44
N SER A 786 -8.56 -15.74 8.47
CA SER A 786 -7.85 -17.02 8.44
C SER A 786 -6.50 -16.88 7.74
N ILE A 787 -5.78 -17.99 7.58
CA ILE A 787 -4.51 -18.02 6.85
C ILE A 787 -4.64 -17.67 5.36
N ASN A 788 -5.85 -17.80 4.79
CA ASN A 788 -6.18 -17.50 3.39
C ASN A 788 -7.17 -16.34 3.23
N ARG A 789 -7.69 -15.79 4.34
CA ARG A 789 -8.67 -14.69 4.34
C ARG A 789 -8.19 -13.58 5.24
N GLY A 790 -7.80 -12.47 4.63
CA GLY A 790 -7.03 -11.43 5.29
C GLY A 790 -7.81 -10.22 5.80
N ILE A 791 -7.07 -9.23 6.27
CA ILE A 791 -7.58 -7.88 6.50
C ILE A 791 -6.61 -6.81 6.01
N SER A 792 -7.13 -5.86 5.23
CA SER A 792 -6.41 -4.67 4.80
C SER A 792 -7.02 -3.44 5.43
N VAL A 793 -6.22 -2.65 6.14
CA VAL A 793 -6.66 -1.37 6.71
C VAL A 793 -6.12 -0.25 5.85
N THR A 794 -7.01 0.58 5.33
CA THR A 794 -6.67 1.61 4.36
C THR A 794 -7.28 2.93 4.76
N THR A 795 -6.54 4.01 4.57
CA THR A 795 -6.98 5.36 4.90
C THR A 795 -6.32 6.39 4.01
N GLU A 796 -6.99 7.50 3.72
CA GLU A 796 -6.33 8.63 3.09
C GLU A 796 -5.53 9.49 4.08
N ASN A 797 -5.62 9.18 5.38
CA ASN A 797 -4.94 9.90 6.46
C ASN A 797 -3.64 9.22 6.89
N MET A 798 -2.92 9.86 7.82
CA MET A 798 -1.80 9.22 8.52
C MET A 798 -2.27 8.01 9.34
N VAL A 799 -1.40 7.01 9.52
CA VAL A 799 -1.71 5.85 10.37
C VAL A 799 -0.65 5.63 11.46
N TYR A 800 -1.13 5.42 12.69
CA TYR A 800 -0.34 4.96 13.82
C TYR A 800 -0.62 3.47 14.06
N ILE A 801 0.42 2.65 14.17
CA ILE A 801 0.28 1.27 14.70
C ILE A 801 0.80 1.27 16.12
N TRP A 802 -0.04 0.89 17.06
CA TRP A 802 0.32 0.88 18.48
C TRP A 802 0.59 -0.54 18.98
N GLY A 803 1.87 -0.78 19.27
CA GLY A 803 2.35 -2.05 19.77
C GLY A 803 2.38 -3.13 18.70
N ASN A 804 2.11 -4.37 19.12
CA ASN A 804 2.09 -5.52 18.24
C ASN A 804 0.92 -5.48 17.25
N PHE A 805 1.16 -5.91 16.00
CA PHE A 805 0.11 -6.00 14.98
C PHE A 805 0.25 -7.27 14.12
N ASN A 806 -0.81 -8.08 14.08
CA ASN A 806 -0.89 -9.37 13.37
C ASN A 806 0.24 -10.36 13.74
N THR A 807 0.70 -10.27 14.98
CA THR A 807 1.70 -11.15 15.60
C THR A 807 1.73 -10.85 17.09
N THR A 808 2.04 -11.84 17.91
CA THR A 808 2.28 -11.63 19.35
C THR A 808 3.78 -11.44 19.67
N GLY A 809 4.64 -11.33 18.66
CA GLY A 809 6.09 -11.16 18.81
C GLY A 809 6.91 -12.16 17.98
N ILE A 810 8.22 -12.23 18.23
CA ILE A 810 9.16 -13.16 17.57
C ILE A 810 9.82 -14.11 18.58
N THR A 811 10.34 -15.25 18.11
CA THR A 811 11.03 -16.24 18.97
C THR A 811 12.51 -15.92 19.20
N CYS A 812 13.21 -15.35 18.22
CA CYS A 812 14.61 -14.94 18.31
C CYS A 812 14.96 -13.90 17.25
N GLN A 813 16.12 -13.25 17.42
CA GLN A 813 16.70 -12.38 16.40
C GLN A 813 17.24 -13.22 15.23
N PRO A 814 16.83 -12.95 13.98
CA PRO A 814 17.40 -13.59 12.80
C PRO A 814 18.90 -13.30 12.68
N ALA A 815 19.70 -14.35 12.56
CA ALA A 815 21.12 -14.26 12.27
C ALA A 815 21.38 -14.35 10.75
N ASN A 816 22.37 -13.61 10.24
CA ASN A 816 22.92 -13.76 8.88
C ASN A 816 21.88 -13.79 7.74
N GLY A 817 20.80 -13.01 7.85
CA GLY A 817 19.78 -12.96 6.79
C GLY A 817 18.80 -14.14 6.77
N SER A 818 18.75 -14.95 7.84
CA SER A 818 17.66 -15.92 8.05
C SER A 818 16.29 -15.22 8.02
N THR A 819 15.30 -15.88 7.42
CA THR A 819 13.94 -15.31 7.31
C THR A 819 13.15 -15.60 8.58
N LEU A 820 12.24 -14.69 8.95
CA LEU A 820 11.32 -14.90 10.08
C LEU A 820 10.16 -15.86 9.74
N ASN A 821 10.16 -16.47 8.55
CA ASN A 821 9.02 -17.23 8.02
C ASN A 821 9.22 -18.75 8.00
N GLN A 822 10.39 -19.28 8.39
CA GLN A 822 10.62 -20.72 8.32
C GLN A 822 10.00 -21.46 9.51
N LEU A 823 8.84 -22.08 9.24
CA LEU A 823 8.30 -23.23 9.96
C LEU A 823 8.62 -24.51 9.18
N THR A 824 9.89 -24.78 8.88
CA THR A 824 10.23 -26.14 8.45
C THR A 824 10.37 -27.01 9.69
N ALA A 825 9.30 -27.72 10.02
CA ALA A 825 9.43 -28.97 10.74
C ALA A 825 10.51 -29.80 10.03
N THR A 826 11.38 -30.46 10.81
CA THR A 826 12.54 -31.26 10.38
C THR A 826 13.83 -30.48 10.06
N ASN A 827 14.56 -30.09 11.11
CA ASN A 827 15.98 -30.43 11.17
C ASN A 827 16.29 -31.04 12.55
N PRO A 828 16.30 -32.39 12.70
CA PRO A 828 16.53 -33.04 13.98
C PRO A 828 17.97 -32.96 14.49
N THR A 829 18.90 -32.31 13.78
CA THR A 829 20.33 -32.28 14.15
C THR A 829 20.82 -30.94 14.72
N THR A 830 19.98 -29.89 14.77
CA THR A 830 20.31 -28.62 15.43
C THR A 830 19.32 -28.33 16.54
N THR A 831 19.80 -28.21 17.78
CA THR A 831 19.01 -27.84 18.98
C THR A 831 18.49 -26.39 18.97
N LEU A 832 18.71 -25.64 17.87
CA LEU A 832 18.20 -24.27 17.70
C LEU A 832 16.96 -24.30 16.80
N MET A 833 15.79 -23.95 17.38
CA MET A 833 14.59 -23.67 16.58
C MET A 833 14.86 -22.46 15.65
N PRO A 834 14.45 -22.51 14.37
CA PRO A 834 14.56 -21.34 13.49
C PRO A 834 13.73 -20.16 14.01
N CYS A 835 14.24 -18.93 13.82
CA CYS A 835 13.52 -17.72 14.24
C CYS A 835 12.21 -17.57 13.47
N ARG A 836 11.12 -17.33 14.19
CA ARG A 836 9.77 -17.21 13.62
C ARG A 836 8.91 -16.17 14.35
N TYR A 837 7.93 -15.62 13.64
CA TYR A 837 6.86 -14.86 14.26
C TYR A 837 5.88 -15.78 15.04
N LYS A 838 5.17 -15.22 16.00
CA LYS A 838 4.24 -15.91 16.90
C LYS A 838 2.81 -15.40 16.70
N GLY A 839 1.83 -16.19 17.08
CA GLY A 839 0.42 -15.80 17.01
C GLY A 839 -0.15 -15.93 15.60
N ASP A 840 -1.18 -15.13 15.32
CA ASP A 840 -2.00 -15.21 14.12
C ASP A 840 -1.19 -14.99 12.84
N GLN A 841 -1.61 -15.66 11.76
CA GLN A 841 -0.95 -15.58 10.44
C GLN A 841 -1.91 -15.12 9.35
N VAL A 842 -2.71 -14.09 9.65
CA VAL A 842 -3.69 -13.55 8.70
C VAL A 842 -2.96 -12.76 7.61
N PRO A 843 -3.29 -12.90 6.32
CA PRO A 843 -2.81 -11.98 5.29
C PRO A 843 -3.23 -10.55 5.66
N SER A 844 -2.28 -9.66 5.92
CA SER A 844 -2.63 -8.29 6.34
C SER A 844 -1.80 -7.22 5.66
N SER A 845 -2.45 -6.10 5.35
CA SER A 845 -1.80 -4.91 4.83
C SER A 845 -2.36 -3.63 5.44
N ILE A 846 -1.54 -2.59 5.37
CA ILE A 846 -1.88 -1.23 5.76
C ILE A 846 -1.56 -0.31 4.60
N VAL A 847 -2.54 0.51 4.19
CA VAL A 847 -2.43 1.41 3.02
C VAL A 847 -2.84 2.83 3.42
N SER A 848 -1.90 3.73 3.66
CA SER A 848 -2.15 5.04 4.29
C SER A 848 -1.40 6.20 3.63
N ASP A 849 -1.70 7.45 4.01
CA ASP A 849 -0.88 8.60 3.55
C ASP A 849 0.55 8.53 4.11
N ALA A 850 0.70 8.17 5.39
CA ALA A 850 1.98 7.96 6.05
C ALA A 850 1.84 6.93 7.18
N PHE A 851 2.97 6.34 7.60
CA PHE A 851 2.99 5.26 8.60
C PHE A 851 3.95 5.56 9.77
N PHE A 852 3.42 5.47 11.00
CA PHE A 852 4.11 5.74 12.25
C PHE A 852 3.97 4.54 13.22
N PRO A 853 5.05 3.78 13.49
CA PRO A 853 5.04 2.76 14.53
C PRO A 853 5.21 3.38 15.92
N LEU A 854 4.41 2.92 16.87
CA LEU A 854 4.47 3.26 18.29
C LEU A 854 4.70 1.98 19.12
N SER A 855 5.57 2.05 20.12
CA SER A 855 5.92 0.93 20.99
C SER A 855 4.75 0.47 21.85
N LYS A 856 4.83 -0.73 22.45
CA LYS A 856 3.82 -1.22 23.41
C LYS A 856 3.70 -0.32 24.63
N THR A 857 4.79 0.39 24.95
CA THR A 857 4.91 1.28 26.11
C THR A 857 4.62 2.74 25.81
N TRP A 858 4.18 3.05 24.58
CA TRP A 858 3.78 4.40 24.20
C TRP A 858 2.61 4.88 25.06
N ALA A 859 2.61 6.17 25.42
CA ALA A 859 1.46 6.87 25.99
C ALA A 859 1.38 8.26 25.36
N ASP A 860 0.17 8.70 25.03
CA ASP A 860 -0.03 9.93 24.25
C ASP A 860 0.43 11.18 24.99
N SER A 861 0.30 11.19 26.32
CA SER A 861 0.80 12.27 27.16
C SER A 861 2.31 12.46 27.05
N LEU A 862 3.09 11.39 26.83
CA LEU A 862 4.55 11.46 26.75
C LEU A 862 4.98 12.36 25.60
N SER A 863 4.33 12.23 24.44
CA SER A 863 4.61 13.03 23.24
C SER A 863 4.44 14.53 23.48
N ALA A 864 3.49 14.91 24.34
CA ALA A 864 3.22 16.29 24.72
C ALA A 864 4.06 16.76 25.92
N MET A 865 4.45 15.86 26.83
CA MET A 865 5.30 16.17 27.99
C MET A 865 6.77 16.35 27.58
N TYR A 866 7.24 15.62 26.58
CA TYR A 866 8.62 15.64 26.09
C TYR A 866 8.64 15.90 24.57
N PRO A 867 8.10 17.05 24.08
CA PRO A 867 7.94 17.31 22.65
C PRO A 867 9.29 17.57 21.96
N GLN A 868 10.26 18.15 22.67
CA GLN A 868 11.65 18.12 22.27
C GLN A 868 12.21 16.78 22.75
N GLY A 869 12.43 15.83 21.84
CA GLY A 869 13.45 14.83 22.15
C GLY A 869 14.72 15.62 22.42
N GLY A 870 15.34 15.43 23.57
CA GLY A 870 16.40 16.32 23.98
C GLY A 870 17.35 15.58 24.85
N ARG A 871 18.58 15.44 24.36
CA ARG A 871 19.72 15.01 25.16
C ARG A 871 19.75 15.76 26.49
N PRO A 872 20.13 15.06 27.56
CA PRO A 872 20.84 13.80 27.59
C PRO A 872 19.82 12.64 27.57
N ALA A 873 20.31 11.41 27.47
CA ALA A 873 19.53 10.18 27.21
C ALA A 873 18.38 9.87 28.21
N ASP A 874 18.26 10.69 29.24
CA ASP A 874 17.25 10.70 30.28
C ASP A 874 15.90 11.27 29.81
N ASP A 875 15.87 12.31 28.96
CA ASP A 875 14.65 13.05 28.53
C ASP A 875 14.02 12.50 27.21
N MET A 876 14.46 11.35 26.69
CA MET A 876 13.89 10.72 25.48
C MET A 876 12.61 9.93 25.78
N LEU A 877 11.63 9.95 24.87
CA LEU A 877 10.47 9.05 24.84
C LEU A 877 10.95 7.61 24.59
N PRO A 878 11.14 6.76 25.61
CA PRO A 878 11.82 5.49 25.41
C PRO A 878 10.84 4.47 24.83
N ALA A 879 11.21 3.83 23.71
CA ALA A 879 10.45 2.70 23.17
C ALA A 879 10.85 1.39 23.86
N ASP A 880 9.87 0.61 24.29
CA ASP A 880 10.00 -0.70 24.95
C ASP A 880 11.08 -0.74 26.07
N PRO A 881 11.12 0.22 27.01
CA PRO A 881 12.14 0.28 28.05
C PRO A 881 12.13 -0.96 28.94
N GLY A 882 13.30 -1.59 29.09
CA GLY A 882 13.44 -2.79 29.92
C GLY A 882 12.86 -4.05 29.29
N ALA A 883 12.87 -4.18 27.96
CA ALA A 883 12.60 -5.43 27.25
C ALA A 883 13.89 -6.29 27.11
N PRO A 884 14.13 -7.29 27.98
CA PRO A 884 15.38 -8.07 27.96
C PRO A 884 15.45 -9.11 26.83
N LEU A 885 14.32 -9.45 26.19
CA LEU A 885 14.20 -10.53 25.21
C LEU A 885 13.37 -10.10 23.99
N PRO A 886 13.61 -10.67 22.79
CA PRO A 886 12.90 -10.30 21.56
C PRO A 886 11.38 -10.48 21.57
N ASN A 887 10.84 -11.33 22.44
CA ASN A 887 9.39 -11.53 22.58
C ASN A 887 8.70 -10.38 23.33
N TYR A 888 9.45 -9.53 24.02
CA TYR A 888 8.91 -8.35 24.72
C TYR A 888 8.87 -7.11 23.83
N GLU A 889 9.70 -7.08 22.79
CA GLU A 889 9.79 -5.99 21.82
C GLU A 889 8.54 -5.91 20.93
N THR A 890 8.31 -4.73 20.37
CA THR A 890 7.25 -4.45 19.41
C THR A 890 7.51 -5.18 18.08
N ALA A 891 6.48 -5.88 17.57
CA ALA A 891 6.54 -6.61 16.31
C ALA A 891 5.30 -6.38 15.44
N VAL A 892 5.51 -6.10 14.16
CA VAL A 892 4.47 -5.84 13.16
C VAL A 892 4.58 -6.84 12.02
N ARG A 893 3.46 -7.43 11.62
CA ARG A 893 3.36 -8.29 10.43
C ARG A 893 2.32 -7.75 9.44
N ALA A 894 2.75 -6.99 8.44
CA ALA A 894 1.86 -6.45 7.41
C ALA A 894 2.63 -6.01 6.16
N GLY A 895 1.97 -6.08 5.00
CA GLY A 895 2.39 -5.32 3.82
C GLY A 895 2.01 -3.85 3.99
N ILE A 896 2.96 -2.93 3.91
CA ILE A 896 2.73 -1.50 4.14
C ILE A 896 2.88 -0.77 2.82
N ILE A 897 1.82 -0.08 2.39
CA ILE A 897 1.83 0.92 1.31
C ILE A 897 1.56 2.27 1.97
N ALA A 898 2.46 3.21 1.81
CA ALA A 898 2.35 4.52 2.44
C ALA A 898 3.20 5.55 1.70
N GLY A 899 2.95 6.83 1.96
CA GLY A 899 3.73 7.92 1.40
C GLY A 899 5.05 8.18 2.14
N ASN A 900 6.12 8.46 1.40
CA ASN A 900 7.37 8.97 1.95
C ASN A 900 7.40 10.52 1.96
N ASN A 901 8.50 11.10 2.42
CA ASN A 901 8.72 12.54 2.34
C ASN A 901 9.25 12.94 0.95
N LYS A 902 8.90 14.15 0.52
CA LYS A 902 9.71 14.87 -0.47
C LYS A 902 11.03 15.35 0.15
N SER A 903 12.06 15.46 -0.67
CA SER A 903 13.36 15.99 -0.24
C SER A 903 13.25 17.46 0.15
N ALA A 904 14.02 17.89 1.15
CA ALA A 904 14.07 19.27 1.61
C ALA A 904 14.96 20.18 0.73
N ILE A 905 14.72 21.49 0.76
CA ILE A 905 15.58 22.50 0.12
C ILE A 905 16.90 22.71 0.86
N LYS A 906 17.99 23.03 0.12
CA LYS A 906 19.28 23.46 0.69
C LYS A 906 19.19 24.90 1.16
N VAL A 907 19.53 25.17 2.41
CA VAL A 907 19.52 26.55 2.91
C VAL A 907 20.82 27.27 2.59
N GLY A 908 20.67 28.37 1.83
CA GLY A 908 21.73 29.33 1.52
C GLY A 908 21.65 30.65 2.31
N TYR A 909 20.65 30.84 3.17
CA TYR A 909 20.45 32.08 3.92
C TYR A 909 20.56 31.86 5.43
N SER A 910 21.59 32.46 6.04
CA SER A 910 21.76 32.52 7.50
C SER A 910 21.03 33.76 8.01
N MET A 911 19.82 33.60 8.57
CA MET A 911 19.31 34.65 9.45
C MET A 911 20.07 34.60 10.77
N THR A 912 20.65 35.73 11.17
CA THR A 912 21.32 35.92 12.45
C THR A 912 20.36 35.51 13.58
N GLY A 913 20.54 34.32 14.14
CA GLY A 913 19.76 33.80 15.28
C GLY A 913 18.63 32.81 14.96
N ASN A 914 18.34 32.48 13.69
CA ASN A 914 17.36 31.44 13.36
C ASN A 914 17.83 30.56 12.18
N THR A 915 18.17 29.31 12.46
CA THR A 915 18.63 28.33 11.47
C THR A 915 17.44 27.51 10.96
N SER A 916 17.37 27.31 9.64
CA SER A 916 16.26 26.65 8.93
C SER A 916 15.90 25.26 9.43
N LEU A 917 14.73 24.76 8.99
CA LEU A 917 14.22 23.40 9.24
C LEU A 917 15.24 22.29 8.90
N ASP A 918 16.07 22.47 7.86
CA ASP A 918 17.11 21.51 7.44
C ASP A 918 18.53 21.87 7.96
N ALA A 919 18.74 23.05 8.54
CA ALA A 919 20.06 23.54 8.98
C ALA A 919 20.70 22.74 10.13
N GLY A 920 19.99 21.74 10.68
CA GLY A 920 20.51 20.82 11.68
C GLY A 920 20.84 19.41 11.16
N ASN A 921 20.70 19.15 9.85
CA ASN A 921 20.78 17.81 9.27
C ASN A 921 22.18 17.47 8.70
N GLY A 922 23.15 18.38 8.81
CA GLY A 922 24.55 18.14 8.44
C GLY A 922 24.71 17.62 7.00
N THR A 923 25.46 16.53 6.83
CA THR A 923 25.66 15.85 5.53
C THR A 923 24.43 15.13 5.00
N GLU A 924 23.36 15.02 5.79
CA GLU A 924 22.06 14.45 5.38
C GLU A 924 21.03 15.51 4.96
N SER A 925 21.43 16.79 4.91
CA SER A 925 20.62 17.88 4.37
C SER A 925 20.13 17.58 2.94
N ARG A 926 18.90 17.97 2.62
CA ARG A 926 18.18 17.68 1.36
C ARG A 926 17.83 16.21 1.07
N LEU A 927 17.91 15.32 2.05
CA LEU A 927 17.47 13.94 1.91
C LEU A 927 16.03 13.78 2.42
N ASN A 928 15.30 12.81 1.90
CA ASN A 928 13.96 12.45 2.40
C ASN A 928 14.00 11.36 3.50
N GLY A 929 15.20 10.87 3.83
CA GLY A 929 15.41 9.80 4.79
C GLY A 929 15.16 8.40 4.26
N GLY A 930 14.81 8.24 2.97
CA GLY A 930 14.76 6.97 2.27
C GLY A 930 13.94 5.85 2.95
N MET A 931 14.26 4.59 2.63
CA MET A 931 13.59 3.41 3.19
C MET A 931 13.82 3.25 4.70
N HIS A 932 14.85 3.88 5.26
CA HIS A 932 15.18 3.75 6.67
C HIS A 932 14.32 4.67 7.56
N ASN A 933 13.85 5.79 7.00
CA ASN A 933 12.89 6.72 7.60
C ASN A 933 11.44 6.49 7.12
N TYR A 934 11.23 5.53 6.21
CA TYR A 934 9.91 5.22 5.67
C TYR A 934 8.89 4.90 6.79
N PRO A 935 9.22 4.04 7.79
CA PRO A 935 8.54 4.10 9.08
C PRO A 935 8.95 5.37 9.82
N ARG A 936 7.98 6.24 10.12
CA ARG A 936 8.23 7.53 10.77
C ARG A 936 8.19 7.36 12.28
N PHE A 937 9.35 7.10 12.88
CA PHE A 937 9.46 6.93 14.33
C PHE A 937 9.29 8.26 15.08
N LEU A 938 8.63 8.20 16.25
CA LEU A 938 8.43 9.32 17.19
C LEU A 938 9.04 9.05 18.58
N GLU A 939 9.74 7.92 18.74
CA GLU A 939 10.30 7.46 20.01
C GLU A 939 11.82 7.26 19.90
N GLY A 940 12.49 7.29 21.04
CA GLY A 940 13.87 6.86 21.23
C GLY A 940 13.97 5.34 21.35
N TRP A 941 14.34 4.66 20.27
CA TRP A 941 14.53 3.21 20.29
C TRP A 941 15.95 2.82 20.73
N SER A 942 16.03 2.10 21.85
CA SER A 942 17.23 1.34 22.23
C SER A 942 17.10 -0.15 21.90
N GLN A 943 15.87 -0.61 21.68
CA GLN A 943 15.50 -1.98 21.37
C GLN A 943 15.30 -2.19 19.86
N ARG A 944 15.05 -3.43 19.45
CA ARG A 944 14.67 -3.74 18.07
C ARG A 944 13.21 -3.34 17.81
N TRP A 945 12.96 -2.85 16.60
CA TRP A 945 11.62 -2.83 16.04
C TRP A 945 11.55 -3.89 14.94
N ASN A 946 10.66 -4.87 15.14
CA ASN A 946 10.59 -6.07 14.32
C ASN A 946 9.47 -5.93 13.28
N LEU A 947 9.81 -6.10 12.00
CA LEU A 947 8.85 -6.04 10.90
C LEU A 947 8.96 -7.28 10.02
N VAL A 948 7.83 -7.93 9.73
CA VAL A 948 7.72 -8.96 8.69
C VAL A 948 6.67 -8.52 7.69
N GLY A 949 7.04 -8.37 6.42
CA GLY A 949 6.09 -7.87 5.44
C GLY A 949 6.74 -7.28 4.20
N ALA A 950 6.15 -6.19 3.72
CA ALA A 950 6.62 -5.46 2.55
C ALA A 950 6.54 -3.95 2.85
N LEU A 951 7.47 -3.17 2.32
CA LEU A 951 7.54 -1.72 2.48
C LEU A 951 7.46 -1.07 1.10
N ILE A 952 6.34 -0.42 0.79
CA ILE A 952 6.02 0.06 -0.56
C ILE A 952 5.73 1.57 -0.54
N PRO A 953 6.77 2.42 -0.65
CA PRO A 953 6.58 3.85 -0.92
C PRO A 953 6.06 4.10 -2.34
N LEU A 954 4.74 4.10 -2.49
CA LEU A 954 4.10 4.22 -3.81
C LEU A 954 3.90 5.68 -4.24
N TYR A 955 3.92 6.63 -3.31
CA TYR A 955 3.70 8.07 -3.53
C TYR A 955 4.41 8.90 -2.44
N ASN A 956 4.36 10.23 -2.56
CA ASN A 956 4.72 11.13 -1.47
C ASN A 956 3.49 11.36 -0.55
N SER A 957 3.77 11.47 0.74
CA SER A 957 2.80 11.82 1.77
C SER A 957 2.42 13.29 1.66
N THR A 958 1.16 13.58 1.96
CA THR A 958 0.53 14.88 1.75
C THR A 958 -0.25 15.39 2.95
N GLN A 959 -0.34 14.58 4.00
CA GLN A 959 -0.76 15.02 5.32
C GLN A 959 0.43 15.00 6.28
N ALA A 960 1.32 14.00 6.19
CA ALA A 960 2.60 14.02 6.92
C ALA A 960 3.69 14.69 6.06
N VAL A 961 3.69 16.03 6.07
CA VAL A 961 4.55 16.88 5.24
C VAL A 961 5.82 17.32 5.96
N GLY A 962 5.99 17.00 7.24
CA GLY A 962 7.17 17.36 8.02
C GLY A 962 8.48 16.85 7.42
N PRO A 963 9.55 17.67 7.39
CA PRO A 963 10.81 17.32 6.75
C PRO A 963 11.51 16.15 7.45
N TYR A 964 12.31 15.39 6.68
CA TYR A 964 13.23 14.44 7.29
C TYR A 964 14.33 15.16 8.06
N ARG A 965 14.67 14.66 9.24
CA ARG A 965 15.78 15.15 10.04
C ARG A 965 16.45 14.00 10.79
N ALA A 966 17.77 13.91 10.69
CA ALA A 966 18.61 12.85 11.25
C ALA A 966 19.03 13.10 12.71
N VAL A 967 18.18 13.75 13.51
CA VAL A 967 18.52 14.19 14.87
C VAL A 967 17.85 13.33 15.93
N GLY A 968 18.61 13.03 16.99
CA GLY A 968 18.12 12.35 18.19
C GLY A 968 17.03 13.12 18.93
N GLU A 969 16.78 14.38 18.55
CA GLU A 969 15.70 15.21 19.07
C GLU A 969 14.29 14.82 18.58
N ILE A 970 14.17 14.06 17.49
CA ILE A 970 12.87 13.62 16.97
C ILE A 970 12.63 12.16 17.36
N TYR A 971 13.63 11.32 17.15
CA TYR A 971 13.57 9.89 17.42
C TYR A 971 14.99 9.30 17.52
N GLY A 972 15.10 8.13 18.14
CA GLY A 972 16.29 7.28 18.04
C GLY A 972 15.97 6.12 17.12
N ALA A 973 16.77 5.88 16.07
CA ALA A 973 16.50 4.80 15.13
C ALA A 973 16.59 3.41 15.80
N PRO A 974 15.64 2.49 15.57
CA PRO A 974 15.70 1.16 16.15
C PRO A 974 16.78 0.30 15.52
N ILE A 975 17.13 -0.78 16.20
CA ILE A 975 17.79 -1.92 15.55
C ILE A 975 16.77 -2.53 14.58
N ARG A 976 17.04 -2.47 13.28
CA ARG A 976 16.10 -2.89 12.23
C ARG A 976 16.18 -4.38 12.01
N ASN A 977 15.15 -5.09 12.46
CA ASN A 977 14.93 -6.49 12.13
C ASN A 977 13.75 -6.59 11.16
N TRP A 978 13.99 -6.24 9.90
CA TRP A 978 12.96 -6.24 8.87
C TRP A 978 13.16 -7.40 7.92
N SER A 979 12.12 -8.21 7.75
CA SER A 979 12.13 -9.37 6.88
C SER A 979 10.97 -9.31 5.91
N PHE A 980 11.16 -9.84 4.72
CA PHE A 980 10.09 -10.08 3.77
C PHE A 980 9.16 -11.18 4.28
N ASP A 981 7.85 -11.04 4.08
CA ASP A 981 6.88 -12.11 4.35
C ASP A 981 6.74 -13.05 3.14
N ASP A 982 7.29 -14.26 3.25
CA ASP A 982 7.28 -15.26 2.18
C ASP A 982 5.87 -15.74 1.84
N THR A 983 4.88 -15.55 2.72
CA THR A 983 3.49 -15.91 2.44
C THR A 983 2.89 -15.03 1.33
N PHE A 984 3.45 -13.85 1.08
CA PHE A 984 3.03 -12.99 -0.04
C PHE A 984 3.44 -13.51 -1.43
N LYS A 985 4.24 -14.59 -1.50
CA LYS A 985 4.51 -15.31 -2.75
C LYS A 985 3.37 -16.26 -3.13
N ASP A 986 2.49 -16.59 -2.18
CA ASP A 986 1.30 -17.41 -2.43
C ASP A 986 0.10 -16.50 -2.72
N PRO A 987 -0.45 -16.51 -3.95
CA PRO A 987 -1.56 -15.64 -4.31
C PRO A 987 -2.85 -15.88 -3.52
N ASN A 988 -3.01 -17.06 -2.89
CA ASN A 988 -4.16 -17.36 -2.03
C ASN A 988 -3.99 -16.82 -0.59
N ARG A 989 -2.83 -16.24 -0.27
CA ARG A 989 -2.48 -15.71 1.06
C ARG A 989 -2.10 -14.24 0.99
N LEU A 990 -2.60 -13.52 -0.01
CA LEU A 990 -2.40 -12.09 -0.16
C LEU A 990 -3.39 -11.30 0.71
N PRO A 991 -2.96 -10.14 1.24
CA PRO A 991 -3.88 -9.20 1.84
C PRO A 991 -5.01 -8.79 0.86
N PRO A 992 -6.26 -8.66 1.31
CA PRO A 992 -7.39 -8.22 0.48
C PRO A 992 -7.09 -6.92 -0.28
N GLY A 993 -7.40 -6.89 -1.58
CA GLY A 993 -7.22 -5.68 -2.38
C GLY A 993 -5.77 -5.33 -2.75
N THR A 994 -4.81 -6.24 -2.48
CA THR A 994 -3.40 -6.13 -2.91
C THR A 994 -3.32 -5.62 -4.36
N PRO A 995 -2.60 -4.51 -4.64
CA PRO A 995 -2.42 -4.04 -6.01
C PRO A 995 -1.68 -5.06 -6.86
N GLN A 996 -2.06 -5.17 -8.13
CA GLN A 996 -1.48 -6.15 -9.04
C GLN A 996 -1.01 -5.45 -10.32
N PHE A 997 0.20 -5.76 -10.78
CA PHE A 997 0.59 -5.46 -12.15
C PHE A 997 -0.14 -6.38 -13.10
N GLN A 998 -0.27 -5.92 -14.33
CA GLN A 998 -0.92 -6.68 -15.37
C GLN A 998 0.06 -6.95 -16.51
N TYR A 999 0.07 -8.17 -16.99
CA TYR A 999 0.92 -8.59 -18.10
C TYR A 999 0.15 -9.51 -19.04
N ILE A 1000 0.12 -9.18 -20.32
CA ILE A 1000 -0.59 -9.95 -21.35
C ILE A 1000 0.44 -10.60 -22.26
N GLU A 1001 0.29 -11.91 -22.48
CA GLU A 1001 1.19 -12.70 -23.31
C GLU A 1001 0.40 -13.52 -24.35
N PRO A 1002 0.59 -13.27 -25.65
CA PRO A 1002 0.14 -14.18 -26.70
C PRO A 1002 0.89 -15.51 -26.58
N THR A 1003 0.17 -16.62 -26.48
CA THR A 1003 0.75 -17.97 -26.30
C THR A 1003 0.57 -18.90 -27.49
N GLY A 1004 -0.34 -18.57 -28.42
CA GLY A 1004 -0.56 -19.39 -29.60
C GLY A 1004 -1.29 -18.63 -30.70
N PHE A 1005 -0.99 -19.00 -31.94
CA PHE A 1005 -1.71 -18.56 -33.13
C PHE A 1005 -1.76 -19.70 -34.13
N ARG A 1006 -2.93 -20.09 -34.60
CA ARG A 1006 -3.11 -21.19 -35.55
C ARG A 1006 -4.28 -20.96 -36.50
N GLN A 1007 -4.17 -21.49 -37.71
CA GLN A 1007 -5.32 -21.73 -38.58
C GLN A 1007 -5.95 -23.06 -38.20
N LYS A 1008 -7.28 -23.08 -38.00
CA LYS A 1008 -8.02 -24.32 -37.78
C LYS A 1008 -8.44 -24.86 -39.15
N LEU A 1009 -7.93 -26.03 -39.51
CA LEU A 1009 -8.40 -26.75 -40.69
C LEU A 1009 -9.71 -27.45 -40.30
N GLN A 1010 -10.82 -27.11 -40.95
CA GLN A 1010 -11.99 -27.99 -40.91
C GLN A 1010 -11.62 -29.27 -41.68
N GLN A 1011 -11.82 -30.43 -41.04
CA GLN A 1011 -11.73 -31.73 -41.70
C GLN A 1011 -13.02 -32.02 -42.44
#